data_AF-A0A956JQL3-F1
#
_entry.id   AF-A0A956JQL3-F1
#
_cell.length_a   1.000
_cell.length_b   1.000
_cell.length_c   1.000
_cell.angle_alpha   90.00
_cell.angle_beta   90.00
_cell.angle_gamma   90.00
#
_symmetry.space_group_name_H-M   'P 1'
#
loop_
_entity.id
_entity.type
_entity.pdbx_description
1 polymer ?
#
loop_
_entity_poly.entity_id
_entity_poly.type
_entity_poly.pdbx_seq_one_letter_code
_entity_poly.pdbx_strand_id
1 'polypeptide(L)'
;MRRAPFAAQLVFSLLIPAVAAAEAPPVALLVPSGPLSADVLATVASLRVPTAVVSRSCLKRPRCIKKKAVDNEVDVLAVIDAKSKKGERAAATIQVYSARTGEPTRSVSLRPRAQRALMTALLARVAELFNLQPKNAPTAGSAAGSGSAAAAAASGGSGSGSGSASGVAGTQKAEPEPVTKMPSLVVTLDVDLPSKAQAAAKGKKAVDDAEAKRAASVQRLDGLQNLVFMLIVFGVLTSGFSLSLLHSRRQRRKAEALIKKTKEDGADQPPSLHPIIDPTKCIGCGSCVMACPDRKVLSVFDNMARLATPANCVGIGECKAICPADAITLVFGTSKRPVDLPRLDTGNQSTVPGLYIAGELGGMGLIANAFAQAIEVMDAIKTDLDSSSGVHDPDAADVLVVGAGPAGLGASLRAKELGLSYRCVDQAEWGGAIRAYPRGKLVMTRPIKVPLYGPVKMRETSKEALVETFTRIVDQTGVKIESGVRVEKIDRGPAGVFVVRTSRGAIKARRVLLAIGRRGTPRKLGVAGENDQRVAYVMTEPDRWANQQLVVVGGGDVACETALALAEQPGTTVSMLYRGSSLSRPKPGNRERIAEAVQQGKLELVLGADVKAVTPSGIQLATPQRGAFEIPADKIFACLGGNPPTKFLSAIGIEVVTFTGQPAAA
;
A
#
# COMPACT_ATOMS: atom_id res chain seq x y z
N MET A 1 -25.92 -6.38 56.96
CA MET A 1 -25.03 -7.49 56.56
C MET A 1 -24.03 -7.01 55.50
N ARG A 2 -22.75 -6.86 55.86
CA ARG A 2 -21.63 -6.77 54.91
C ARG A 2 -20.63 -7.85 55.29
N ARG A 3 -20.23 -8.72 54.35
CA ARG A 3 -18.90 -9.33 54.24
C ARG A 3 -18.84 -10.14 52.94
N ALA A 4 -18.03 -9.66 51.99
CA ALA A 4 -17.51 -10.51 50.94
C ALA A 4 -16.46 -11.49 51.54
N PRO A 5 -16.20 -12.63 50.89
CA PRO A 5 -14.92 -13.30 51.10
C PRO A 5 -14.12 -13.69 49.84
N PHE A 6 -12.88 -13.21 49.81
CA PHE A 6 -11.64 -13.99 49.68
C PHE A 6 -11.24 -14.71 48.38
N ALA A 7 -12.07 -14.88 47.35
CA ALA A 7 -11.61 -15.59 46.14
C ALA A 7 -10.71 -14.76 45.18
N ALA A 8 -10.78 -13.43 45.23
CA ALA A 8 -10.16 -12.55 44.23
C ALA A 8 -8.69 -12.15 44.54
N GLN A 9 -8.23 -12.30 45.78
CA GLN A 9 -7.03 -11.62 46.27
C GLN A 9 -5.79 -12.52 46.38
N LEU A 10 -5.92 -13.85 46.22
CA LEU A 10 -4.78 -14.77 46.23
C LEU A 10 -4.16 -15.02 44.84
N VAL A 11 -4.87 -14.71 43.76
CA VAL A 11 -4.36 -14.85 42.37
C VAL A 11 -3.49 -13.65 41.96
N PHE A 12 -3.59 -12.53 42.69
CA PHE A 12 -2.90 -11.28 42.39
C PHE A 12 -1.39 -11.31 42.72
N SER A 13 -0.92 -12.25 43.54
CA SER A 13 0.43 -12.21 44.14
C SER A 13 1.47 -13.14 43.49
N LEU A 14 1.13 -13.85 42.40
CA LEU A 14 2.02 -14.87 41.78
C LEU A 14 2.27 -14.67 40.28
N LEU A 15 1.78 -13.58 39.67
CA LEU A 15 1.98 -13.27 38.24
C LEU A 15 2.47 -11.85 37.95
N ILE A 16 2.74 -11.04 39.00
CA ILE A 16 3.14 -9.64 38.89
C ILE A 16 4.56 -9.45 39.46
N PRO A 17 5.59 -9.98 38.77
CA PRO A 17 6.79 -9.17 38.57
C PRO A 17 7.34 -9.20 37.13
N ALA A 18 6.63 -9.79 36.16
CA ALA A 18 7.11 -9.96 34.78
C ALA A 18 6.43 -9.05 33.73
N VAL A 19 5.48 -8.19 34.14
CA VAL A 19 4.65 -7.37 33.22
C VAL A 19 4.66 -5.87 33.59
N ALA A 20 5.44 -5.47 34.60
CA ALA A 20 5.51 -4.09 35.07
C ALA A 20 6.57 -3.22 34.35
N ALA A 21 7.19 -3.72 33.28
CA ALA A 21 8.29 -3.04 32.57
C ALA A 21 8.36 -3.40 31.08
N ALA A 22 7.29 -3.14 30.32
CA ALA A 22 7.31 -2.94 28.86
C ALA A 22 5.94 -2.47 28.34
N GLU A 23 5.94 -1.79 27.21
CA GLU A 23 4.74 -1.47 26.41
C GLU A 23 3.94 -2.74 26.09
N ALA A 24 2.61 -2.70 26.27
CA ALA A 24 1.77 -3.87 26.00
C ALA A 24 1.65 -4.11 24.48
N PRO A 25 1.98 -5.31 23.97
CA PRO A 25 1.93 -5.59 22.54
C PRO A 25 0.50 -5.53 21.97
N PRO A 26 0.31 -5.05 20.73
CA PRO A 26 -0.98 -5.12 20.04
C PRO A 26 -1.42 -6.57 19.81
N VAL A 27 -2.72 -6.85 19.97
CA VAL A 27 -3.33 -8.19 19.93
C VAL A 27 -4.52 -8.23 18.97
N ALA A 28 -4.59 -9.26 18.11
CA ALA A 28 -5.76 -9.52 17.26
C ALA A 28 -6.43 -10.85 17.61
N LEU A 29 -7.75 -10.90 17.43
CA LEU A 29 -8.53 -12.12 17.61
C LEU A 29 -8.76 -12.82 16.28
N LEU A 30 -8.30 -14.06 16.16
CA LEU A 30 -8.58 -14.91 15.01
C LEU A 30 -9.74 -15.85 15.32
N VAL A 31 -10.76 -15.81 14.47
CA VAL A 31 -11.96 -16.62 14.62
C VAL A 31 -12.00 -17.68 13.51
N PRO A 32 -11.96 -18.99 13.84
CA PRO A 32 -12.02 -20.02 12.81
C PRO A 32 -13.40 -20.06 12.13
N SER A 33 -13.40 -20.22 10.81
CA SER A 33 -14.61 -20.38 10.01
C SER A 33 -15.38 -21.65 10.43
N GLY A 34 -16.52 -21.48 11.09
CA GLY A 34 -17.41 -22.56 11.56
C GLY A 34 -18.63 -22.01 12.31
N PRO A 35 -19.60 -22.86 12.68
CA PRO A 35 -20.76 -22.43 13.46
C PRO A 35 -20.36 -22.06 14.88
N LEU A 36 -20.51 -20.78 15.22
CA LEU A 36 -20.30 -20.23 16.56
C LEU A 36 -21.67 -19.95 17.20
N SER A 37 -21.77 -20.05 18.53
CA SER A 37 -22.97 -19.64 19.22
C SER A 37 -23.13 -18.11 19.18
N ALA A 38 -24.39 -17.65 19.19
CA ALA A 38 -24.72 -16.23 19.18
C ALA A 38 -24.03 -15.47 20.33
N ASP A 39 -23.95 -16.07 21.52
CA ASP A 39 -23.25 -15.53 22.68
C ASP A 39 -21.76 -15.23 22.41
N VAL A 40 -21.06 -16.13 21.70
CA VAL A 40 -19.64 -15.94 21.35
C VAL A 40 -19.50 -14.85 20.29
N LEU A 41 -20.38 -14.82 19.29
CA LEU A 41 -20.37 -13.76 18.25
C LEU A 41 -20.67 -12.38 18.84
N ALA A 42 -21.67 -12.26 19.72
CA ALA A 42 -21.99 -11.02 20.42
C ALA A 42 -20.83 -10.55 21.31
N THR A 43 -20.19 -11.48 22.03
CA THR A 43 -19.02 -11.18 22.86
C THR A 43 -17.84 -10.70 22.01
N VAL A 44 -17.51 -11.40 20.91
CA VAL A 44 -16.45 -11.00 19.99
C VAL A 44 -16.72 -9.64 19.34
N ALA A 45 -17.97 -9.37 18.94
CA ALA A 45 -18.37 -8.07 18.39
C ALA A 45 -18.30 -6.92 19.42
N SER A 46 -18.38 -7.22 20.72
CA SER A 46 -18.22 -6.22 21.78
C SER A 46 -16.76 -5.87 22.12
N LEU A 47 -15.80 -6.69 21.68
CA LEU A 47 -14.37 -6.43 21.87
C LEU A 47 -13.87 -5.44 20.80
N ARG A 48 -13.43 -4.25 21.21
CA ARG A 48 -12.83 -3.23 20.32
C ARG A 48 -11.38 -3.55 19.91
N VAL A 49 -11.10 -4.81 19.57
CA VAL A 49 -9.80 -5.26 19.03
C VAL A 49 -9.93 -5.63 17.55
N PRO A 50 -8.85 -5.62 16.76
CA PRO A 50 -8.89 -6.16 15.40
C PRO A 50 -9.33 -7.64 15.43
N THR A 51 -10.39 -7.98 14.70
CA THR A 51 -10.88 -9.36 14.57
C THR A 51 -10.86 -9.80 13.11
N ALA A 52 -10.40 -11.02 12.86
CA ALA A 52 -10.35 -11.58 11.51
C ALA A 52 -10.80 -13.04 11.48
N VAL A 53 -11.69 -13.36 10.53
CA VAL A 53 -12.11 -14.74 10.27
C VAL A 53 -11.05 -15.45 9.45
N VAL A 54 -10.64 -16.64 9.87
CA VAL A 54 -9.61 -17.46 9.21
C VAL A 54 -10.10 -18.88 8.99
N SER A 55 -9.63 -19.53 7.94
CA SER A 55 -9.91 -20.95 7.73
C SER A 55 -9.15 -21.81 8.76
N ARG A 56 -9.74 -22.94 9.18
CA ARG A 56 -9.03 -23.95 10.00
C ARG A 56 -7.76 -24.50 9.31
N SER A 57 -7.64 -24.37 7.98
CA SER A 57 -6.42 -24.70 7.23
C SER A 57 -5.30 -23.65 7.37
N CYS A 58 -5.62 -22.38 7.64
CA CYS A 58 -4.62 -21.34 7.94
C CYS A 58 -3.98 -21.58 9.32
N LEU A 59 -4.75 -22.04 10.30
CA LEU A 59 -4.28 -22.37 11.67
C LEU A 59 -3.19 -23.45 11.71
N LYS A 60 -3.09 -24.27 10.65
CA LYS A 60 -2.07 -25.33 10.50
C LYS A 60 -0.81 -24.88 9.74
N ARG A 61 -0.72 -23.60 9.34
CA ARG A 61 0.36 -23.07 8.49
C ARG A 61 1.01 -21.87 9.17
N PRO A 62 2.19 -21.99 9.81
CA PRO A 62 2.84 -20.88 10.52
C PRO A 62 3.03 -19.63 9.68
N ARG A 63 3.39 -19.77 8.38
CA ARG A 63 3.47 -18.63 7.43
C ARG A 63 2.13 -17.90 7.25
N CYS A 64 1.00 -18.58 7.35
CA CYS A 64 -0.34 -17.97 7.26
C CYS A 64 -0.65 -17.14 8.52
N ILE A 65 -0.29 -17.66 9.70
CA ILE A 65 -0.42 -16.96 10.98
C ILE A 65 0.49 -15.73 11.04
N LYS A 66 1.78 -15.83 10.65
CA LYS A 66 2.68 -14.67 10.54
C LYS A 66 2.10 -13.59 9.62
N LYS A 67 1.61 -13.98 8.44
CA LYS A 67 0.98 -13.03 7.51
C LYS A 67 -0.23 -12.36 8.15
N LYS A 68 -1.09 -13.10 8.86
CA LYS A 68 -2.24 -12.52 9.57
C LYS A 68 -1.86 -11.60 10.72
N ALA A 69 -0.70 -11.81 11.35
CA ALA A 69 -0.12 -10.89 12.32
C ALA A 69 0.28 -9.55 11.69
N VAL A 70 1.03 -9.63 10.60
CA VAL A 70 1.49 -8.45 9.82
C VAL A 70 0.30 -7.71 9.20
N ASP A 71 -0.68 -8.42 8.62
CA ASP A 71 -1.90 -7.85 8.03
C ASP A 71 -2.74 -7.04 9.04
N ASN A 72 -2.60 -7.27 10.35
CA ASN A 72 -3.36 -6.61 11.43
C ASN A 72 -2.47 -5.77 12.37
N GLU A 73 -1.17 -5.64 12.11
CA GLU A 73 -0.20 -4.92 12.93
C GLU A 73 -0.13 -5.39 14.40
N VAL A 74 -0.12 -6.71 14.63
CA VAL A 74 -0.13 -7.32 15.98
C VAL A 74 1.04 -8.26 16.26
N ASP A 75 1.49 -8.32 17.52
CA ASP A 75 2.58 -9.20 17.98
C ASP A 75 2.08 -10.55 18.56
N VAL A 76 0.80 -10.61 18.94
CA VAL A 76 0.19 -11.83 19.53
C VAL A 76 -1.19 -12.06 18.90
N LEU A 77 -1.47 -13.31 18.54
CA LEU A 77 -2.77 -13.71 17.98
C LEU A 77 -3.42 -14.73 18.90
N ALA A 78 -4.64 -14.44 19.35
CA ALA A 78 -5.46 -15.37 20.11
C ALA A 78 -6.54 -15.98 19.21
N VAL A 79 -6.56 -17.30 19.10
CA VAL A 79 -7.56 -18.06 18.34
C VAL A 79 -8.57 -18.68 19.31
N ILE A 80 -9.86 -18.42 19.13
CA ILE A 80 -10.93 -19.08 19.89
C ILE A 80 -11.54 -20.19 19.04
N ASP A 81 -11.22 -21.46 19.32
CA ASP A 81 -11.88 -22.61 18.68
C ASP A 81 -12.98 -23.15 19.61
N ALA A 82 -14.23 -22.95 19.20
CA ALA A 82 -15.40 -23.53 19.85
C ALA A 82 -15.77 -24.85 19.16
N LYS A 83 -15.76 -25.97 19.90
CA LYS A 83 -16.22 -27.27 19.40
C LYS A 83 -17.60 -27.56 19.98
N SER A 84 -18.62 -27.52 19.13
CA SER A 84 -19.91 -28.17 19.39
C SER A 84 -19.92 -29.52 18.70
N LYS A 85 -20.10 -30.59 19.50
CA LYS A 85 -20.64 -31.86 19.00
C LYS A 85 -22.17 -31.81 19.14
N LYS A 86 -22.87 -32.46 18.20
CA LYS A 86 -24.33 -32.54 18.20
C LYS A 86 -24.80 -33.26 19.47
N GLY A 87 -25.34 -32.53 20.44
CA GLY A 87 -25.82 -33.06 21.73
C GLY A 87 -25.05 -32.62 22.98
N GLU A 88 -23.88 -31.96 22.88
CA GLU A 88 -23.07 -31.53 24.04
C GLU A 88 -22.89 -30.01 24.12
N ARG A 89 -22.80 -29.47 25.36
CA ARG A 89 -22.49 -28.05 25.60
C ARG A 89 -21.07 -27.73 25.11
N ALA A 90 -20.94 -26.69 24.29
CA ALA A 90 -19.70 -26.39 23.56
C ALA A 90 -18.52 -26.05 24.50
N ALA A 91 -17.44 -26.83 24.37
CA ALA A 91 -16.16 -26.50 24.96
C ALA A 91 -15.43 -25.49 24.07
N ALA A 92 -14.90 -24.42 24.66
CA ALA A 92 -14.10 -23.42 23.98
C ALA A 92 -12.64 -23.55 24.41
N THR A 93 -11.72 -23.60 23.44
CA THR A 93 -10.28 -23.59 23.66
C THR A 93 -9.70 -22.31 23.08
N ILE A 94 -8.91 -21.59 23.87
CA ILE A 94 -8.16 -20.43 23.41
C ILE A 94 -6.72 -20.87 23.15
N GLN A 95 -6.26 -20.72 21.91
CA GLN A 95 -4.91 -21.04 21.46
C GLN A 95 -4.18 -19.73 21.10
N VAL A 96 -3.06 -19.47 21.76
CA VAL A 96 -2.24 -18.28 21.50
C VAL A 96 -1.08 -18.63 20.57
N TYR A 97 -0.80 -17.74 19.62
CA TYR A 97 0.27 -17.86 18.63
C TYR A 97 1.20 -16.65 18.67
N SER A 98 2.49 -16.88 18.47
CA SER A 98 3.51 -15.83 18.31
C SER A 98 3.45 -15.22 16.91
N ALA A 99 3.40 -13.90 16.77
CA ALA A 99 3.53 -13.25 15.46
C ALA A 99 4.90 -13.50 14.79
N ARG A 100 5.97 -13.60 15.60
CA ARG A 100 7.35 -13.75 15.11
C ARG A 100 7.63 -15.14 14.55
N THR A 101 7.12 -16.21 15.18
CA THR A 101 7.36 -17.61 14.75
C THR A 101 6.16 -18.22 14.03
N GLY A 102 4.94 -17.72 14.24
CA GLY A 102 3.70 -18.27 13.69
C GLY A 102 3.27 -19.58 14.37
N GLU A 103 3.92 -19.96 15.46
CA GLU A 103 3.74 -21.21 16.18
C GLU A 103 2.86 -21.02 17.43
N PRO A 104 2.15 -22.07 17.86
CA PRO A 104 1.35 -22.05 19.08
C PRO A 104 2.25 -21.97 20.32
N THR A 105 2.03 -20.96 21.17
CA THR A 105 2.81 -20.76 22.41
C THR A 105 2.07 -21.21 23.66
N ARG A 106 0.73 -21.17 23.68
CA ARG A 106 -0.08 -21.59 24.84
C ARG A 106 -1.48 -22.01 24.45
N SER A 107 -2.06 -22.95 25.20
CA SER A 107 -3.45 -23.42 25.04
C SER A 107 -4.17 -23.38 26.38
N VAL A 108 -5.43 -22.92 26.40
CA VAL A 108 -6.29 -22.90 27.60
C VAL A 108 -7.68 -23.43 27.24
N SER A 109 -8.11 -24.50 27.92
CA SER A 109 -9.44 -25.09 27.75
C SER A 109 -10.40 -24.59 28.84
N LEU A 110 -11.57 -24.09 28.45
CA LEU A 110 -12.51 -23.43 29.36
C LEU A 110 -13.69 -24.33 29.72
N ARG A 111 -13.91 -24.55 31.02
CA ARG A 111 -15.12 -25.22 31.55
C ARG A 111 -16.34 -24.30 31.43
N PRO A 112 -17.58 -24.82 31.22
CA PRO A 112 -18.76 -23.99 30.94
C PRO A 112 -19.09 -22.88 31.96
N ARG A 113 -18.86 -23.11 33.26
CA ARG A 113 -19.07 -22.08 34.31
C ARG A 113 -18.03 -20.95 34.28
N ALA A 114 -16.84 -21.17 33.71
CA ALA A 114 -15.77 -20.17 33.65
C ALA A 114 -15.90 -19.20 32.46
N GLN A 115 -16.64 -19.59 31.40
CA GLN A 115 -16.77 -18.82 30.16
C GLN A 115 -17.39 -17.42 30.38
N ARG A 116 -18.44 -17.30 31.20
CA ARG A 116 -19.06 -15.99 31.50
C ARG A 116 -18.16 -15.08 32.32
N ALA A 117 -17.55 -15.58 33.40
CA ALA A 117 -16.70 -14.79 34.27
C ALA A 117 -15.43 -14.26 33.56
N LEU A 118 -14.79 -15.10 32.74
CA LEU A 118 -13.59 -14.70 31.99
C LEU A 118 -13.90 -13.65 30.92
N MET A 119 -15.03 -13.74 30.23
CA MET A 119 -15.44 -12.73 29.24
C MET A 119 -15.83 -11.40 29.89
N THR A 120 -16.52 -11.40 31.03
CA THR A 120 -16.79 -10.16 31.79
C THR A 120 -15.50 -9.50 32.26
N ALA A 121 -14.52 -10.28 32.74
CA ALA A 121 -13.22 -9.74 33.18
C ALA A 121 -12.37 -9.16 32.04
N LEU A 122 -12.36 -9.82 30.86
CA LEU A 122 -11.69 -9.32 29.66
C LEU A 122 -12.32 -8.03 29.14
N LEU A 123 -13.66 -7.94 29.12
CA LEU A 123 -14.38 -6.73 28.71
C LEU A 123 -14.12 -5.55 29.67
N ALA A 124 -14.13 -5.79 30.98
CA ALA A 124 -13.84 -4.76 31.98
C ALA A 124 -12.42 -4.20 31.82
N ARG A 125 -11.41 -5.06 31.64
CA ARG A 125 -10.01 -4.60 31.56
C ARG A 125 -9.68 -3.90 30.24
N VAL A 126 -10.33 -4.28 29.14
CA VAL A 126 -10.24 -3.56 27.86
C VAL A 126 -10.94 -2.19 27.94
N ALA A 127 -12.03 -2.06 28.71
CA ALA A 127 -12.69 -0.76 28.89
C ALA A 127 -11.83 0.25 29.69
N GLU A 128 -11.16 -0.20 30.76
CA GLU A 128 -10.25 0.63 31.55
C GLU A 128 -9.02 1.10 30.75
N LEU A 129 -8.44 0.23 29.93
CA LEU A 129 -7.20 0.51 29.17
C LEU A 129 -7.35 1.61 28.10
N PHE A 130 -8.58 1.97 27.69
CA PHE A 130 -8.84 2.94 26.64
C PHE A 130 -9.59 4.21 27.10
N ASN A 131 -9.80 4.39 28.41
CA ASN A 131 -10.41 5.57 29.04
C ASN A 131 -11.71 6.08 28.37
N LEU A 132 -12.60 5.14 28.01
CA LEU A 132 -13.84 5.43 27.30
C LEU A 132 -14.99 5.74 28.26
N GLN A 133 -15.11 7.01 28.68
CA GLN A 133 -16.34 7.51 29.30
C GLN A 133 -17.47 7.63 28.24
N PRO A 134 -18.69 7.12 28.49
CA PRO A 134 -19.78 7.17 27.53
C PRO A 134 -20.39 8.57 27.44
N LYS A 135 -20.42 9.16 26.23
CA LYS A 135 -21.23 10.36 25.96
C LYS A 135 -22.65 9.97 25.53
N ASN A 136 -23.63 10.54 26.24
CA ASN A 136 -25.05 10.68 25.92
C ASN A 136 -25.92 9.40 25.98
N ALA A 137 -26.63 9.26 27.11
CA ALA A 137 -27.94 8.63 27.19
C ALA A 137 -29.06 9.67 26.88
N PRO A 138 -30.32 9.29 26.59
CA PRO A 138 -31.27 10.16 25.91
C PRO A 138 -31.94 11.22 26.79
N THR A 139 -32.36 12.31 26.14
CA THR A 139 -33.20 13.38 26.71
C THR A 139 -34.63 12.92 26.96
N ALA A 140 -35.17 13.19 28.16
CA ALA A 140 -36.60 13.13 28.45
C ALA A 140 -36.99 14.18 29.51
N GLY A 141 -38.10 14.89 29.29
CA GLY A 141 -38.84 15.63 30.32
C GLY A 141 -38.32 17.03 30.69
N SER A 142 -39.08 18.06 30.33
CA SER A 142 -38.96 19.38 30.99
C SER A 142 -39.68 19.37 32.35
N ALA A 143 -39.06 19.92 33.38
CA ALA A 143 -39.76 20.49 34.52
C ALA A 143 -38.93 21.63 35.14
N ALA A 144 -39.61 22.73 35.46
CA ALA A 144 -39.08 24.02 35.88
C ALA A 144 -38.25 24.04 37.19
N GLY A 145 -37.50 25.13 37.38
CA GLY A 145 -37.32 25.73 38.72
C GLY A 145 -35.89 26.07 39.15
N SER A 146 -35.61 27.38 39.25
CA SER A 146 -34.85 28.11 40.30
C SER A 146 -33.95 27.32 41.29
N GLY A 147 -32.74 27.78 41.67
CA GLY A 147 -32.03 29.06 41.45
C GLY A 147 -30.55 28.95 41.90
N SER A 148 -29.69 29.95 41.67
CA SER A 148 -29.27 30.94 42.69
C SER A 148 -28.97 30.35 44.08
N ALA A 149 -27.82 30.52 44.75
CA ALA A 149 -26.51 31.12 44.46
C ALA A 149 -25.51 30.57 45.53
N ALA A 150 -24.24 30.97 45.71
CA ALA A 150 -23.40 32.02 45.15
C ALA A 150 -21.92 31.57 45.14
N ALA A 151 -20.96 32.50 44.97
CA ALA A 151 -19.53 32.27 45.19
C ALA A 151 -19.03 32.95 46.47
N ALA A 152 -18.02 32.37 47.12
CA ALA A 152 -17.11 33.08 48.02
C ALA A 152 -15.74 32.36 48.05
N ALA A 153 -14.66 33.12 47.93
CA ALA A 153 -13.29 32.64 47.99
C ALA A 153 -12.63 33.04 49.32
N ALA A 154 -11.61 32.29 49.77
CA ALA A 154 -10.54 32.81 50.64
C ALA A 154 -9.36 31.83 50.73
N SER A 155 -8.13 32.38 50.80
CA SER A 155 -6.89 31.90 51.48
C SER A 155 -6.48 30.42 51.44
N GLY A 156 -5.20 30.04 51.30
CA GLY A 156 -3.96 30.79 51.45
C GLY A 156 -3.16 30.32 52.68
N GLY A 157 -1.91 29.86 52.47
CA GLY A 157 -0.99 29.33 53.50
C GLY A 157 -0.78 27.81 53.37
N SER A 158 0.38 27.28 52.98
CA SER A 158 1.73 27.30 53.60
C SER A 158 1.87 26.36 54.81
N GLY A 159 2.69 25.31 54.69
CA GLY A 159 3.03 24.40 55.80
C GLY A 159 3.91 23.23 55.36
N SER A 160 5.13 23.18 55.88
CA SER A 160 6.18 22.20 55.53
C SER A 160 6.52 21.26 56.70
N GLY A 161 7.05 20.07 56.40
CA GLY A 161 7.69 19.14 57.34
C GLY A 161 6.99 17.77 57.38
N SER A 162 7.61 16.59 57.21
CA SER A 162 8.93 16.01 57.55
C SER A 162 8.87 15.09 58.77
N GLY A 163 9.37 13.86 58.61
CA GLY A 163 9.54 12.83 59.66
C GLY A 163 8.43 11.76 59.62
N SER A 164 8.64 10.44 59.45
CA SER A 164 9.69 9.46 59.82
C SER A 164 9.35 8.62 61.06
N ALA A 165 9.66 7.33 60.98
CA ALA A 165 9.92 6.37 62.07
C ALA A 165 8.75 5.54 62.68
N SER A 166 8.79 4.23 62.36
CA SER A 166 8.81 3.05 63.27
C SER A 166 7.82 2.86 64.44
N GLY A 167 7.32 1.63 64.58
CA GLY A 167 6.68 1.07 65.79
C GLY A 167 5.67 -0.05 65.43
N VAL A 168 5.98 -1.36 65.44
CA VAL A 168 6.33 -2.30 66.54
C VAL A 168 5.09 -2.97 67.18
N ALA A 169 5.22 -4.30 67.41
CA ALA A 169 4.32 -5.23 68.11
C ALA A 169 2.95 -5.55 67.45
N GLY A 170 2.42 -6.79 67.49
CA GLY A 170 2.97 -8.07 67.98
C GLY A 170 2.11 -8.75 69.05
N THR A 171 1.58 -9.94 68.74
CA THR A 171 1.09 -11.07 69.60
C THR A 171 0.33 -12.01 68.65
N GLN A 172 0.75 -13.24 68.30
CA GLN A 172 1.08 -14.44 69.08
C GLN A 172 -0.04 -15.02 69.97
N LYS A 173 -0.70 -16.06 69.46
CA LYS A 173 -1.01 -17.38 70.06
C LYS A 173 -2.10 -18.05 69.21
N ALA A 174 -2.21 -19.35 69.05
CA ALA A 174 -1.31 -20.51 69.19
C ALA A 174 -2.12 -21.73 68.71
N GLU A 175 -1.40 -22.70 68.16
CA GLU A 175 -1.74 -24.10 67.87
C GLU A 175 -2.50 -24.85 69.01
N PRO A 176 -3.10 -26.05 68.77
CA PRO A 176 -2.55 -27.09 67.87
C PRO A 176 -3.48 -27.96 67.00
N GLU A 177 -2.84 -28.63 66.04
CA GLU A 177 -3.18 -29.91 65.40
C GLU A 177 -3.22 -31.08 66.43
N PRO A 178 -3.47 -32.40 66.11
CA PRO A 178 -3.47 -33.06 64.79
C PRO A 178 -4.55 -34.16 64.48
N VAL A 179 -4.64 -34.47 63.17
CA VAL A 179 -4.73 -35.83 62.55
C VAL A 179 -5.72 -36.90 63.09
N THR A 180 -6.69 -37.34 62.27
CA THR A 180 -6.73 -38.72 61.69
C THR A 180 -7.96 -39.02 60.79
N LYS A 181 -7.75 -39.92 59.81
CA LYS A 181 -8.68 -40.93 59.23
C LYS A 181 -10.00 -40.49 58.54
N MET A 182 -10.08 -40.78 57.23
CA MET A 182 -11.31 -41.30 56.62
C MET A 182 -11.48 -42.78 57.01
N PRO A 183 -12.72 -43.27 57.17
CA PRO A 183 -13.16 -44.35 56.26
C PRO A 183 -14.66 -44.31 55.85
N SER A 184 -14.97 -45.20 54.90
CA SER A 184 -16.25 -45.70 54.35
C SER A 184 -17.59 -45.55 55.11
N LEU A 185 -18.62 -45.09 54.36
CA LEU A 185 -19.90 -45.76 53.98
C LEU A 185 -20.60 -46.78 54.92
N VAL A 186 -21.96 -46.83 54.87
CA VAL A 186 -22.93 -47.85 55.40
C VAL A 186 -23.53 -47.55 56.80
N VAL A 187 -24.79 -47.87 57.19
CA VAL A 187 -26.16 -47.66 56.63
C VAL A 187 -27.27 -48.16 57.62
N THR A 188 -28.55 -47.77 57.44
CA THR A 188 -29.84 -48.28 58.07
C THR A 188 -30.13 -48.15 59.57
N LEU A 189 -31.38 -47.80 59.92
CA LEU A 189 -32.41 -48.77 60.40
C LEU A 189 -33.84 -48.20 60.50
N ASP A 190 -34.83 -49.10 60.49
CA ASP A 190 -36.28 -48.92 60.40
C ASP A 190 -37.02 -48.43 61.67
N VAL A 191 -38.25 -47.92 61.50
CA VAL A 191 -39.43 -48.24 62.34
C VAL A 191 -40.70 -48.31 61.45
N ASP A 192 -41.64 -49.19 61.82
CA ASP A 192 -42.79 -49.69 61.03
C ASP A 192 -44.17 -49.07 61.43
N LEU A 193 -45.28 -49.57 60.84
CA LEU A 193 -46.74 -49.40 61.16
C LEU A 193 -47.53 -48.30 60.38
N PRO A 194 -48.86 -48.46 60.18
CA PRO A 194 -49.58 -49.64 59.67
C PRO A 194 -50.65 -49.31 58.58
N SER A 195 -51.50 -50.27 58.24
CA SER A 195 -52.40 -50.29 57.06
C SER A 195 -53.79 -49.64 57.20
N LYS A 196 -54.37 -49.11 56.10
CA LYS A 196 -55.58 -49.66 55.40
C LYS A 196 -56.19 -48.76 54.30
N ALA A 197 -56.80 -49.43 53.31
CA ALA A 197 -57.99 -49.05 52.53
C ALA A 197 -58.06 -47.72 51.72
N GLN A 198 -57.93 -47.87 50.39
CA GLN A 198 -58.95 -47.49 49.38
C GLN A 198 -59.88 -46.27 49.63
N ALA A 199 -59.72 -45.21 48.84
CA ALA A 199 -60.70 -44.76 47.83
C ALA A 199 -60.31 -43.40 47.21
N ALA A 200 -59.66 -43.39 46.04
CA ALA A 200 -59.26 -42.15 45.36
C ALA A 200 -59.54 -42.21 43.84
N ALA A 201 -60.71 -41.74 43.40
CA ALA A 201 -61.04 -41.65 41.98
C ALA A 201 -62.16 -40.62 41.67
N LYS A 202 -61.79 -39.33 41.48
CA LYS A 202 -62.56 -38.38 40.62
C LYS A 202 -61.90 -37.02 40.27
N GLY A 203 -60.67 -36.73 40.73
CA GLY A 203 -60.02 -35.42 40.46
C GLY A 203 -58.99 -35.37 39.32
N LYS A 204 -58.38 -36.48 38.92
CA LYS A 204 -57.11 -36.45 38.14
C LYS A 204 -57.28 -36.15 36.64
N LYS A 205 -58.31 -36.73 36.00
CA LYS A 205 -58.48 -36.73 34.53
C LYS A 205 -58.66 -35.33 33.91
N ALA A 206 -59.27 -34.39 34.63
CA ALA A 206 -59.52 -33.04 34.13
C ALA A 206 -58.27 -32.14 34.06
N VAL A 207 -57.23 -32.46 34.85
CA VAL A 207 -55.95 -31.72 34.84
C VAL A 207 -55.06 -32.23 33.70
N ASP A 208 -54.94 -33.55 33.57
CA ASP A 208 -54.12 -34.21 32.56
C ASP A 208 -54.54 -33.83 31.12
N ASP A 209 -55.85 -33.78 30.83
CA ASP A 209 -56.40 -33.38 29.52
C ASP A 209 -56.16 -31.89 29.18
N ALA A 210 -56.01 -31.03 30.19
CA ALA A 210 -55.73 -29.60 30.02
C ALA A 210 -54.23 -29.34 29.75
N GLU A 211 -53.34 -30.06 30.44
CA GLU A 211 -51.91 -30.01 30.17
C GLU A 211 -51.56 -30.59 28.80
N ALA A 212 -52.17 -31.70 28.39
CA ALA A 212 -51.98 -32.29 27.07
C ALA A 212 -52.35 -31.32 25.92
N LYS A 213 -53.48 -30.60 26.05
CA LYS A 213 -53.90 -29.57 25.07
C LYS A 213 -52.96 -28.36 25.05
N ARG A 214 -52.41 -27.94 26.20
CA ARG A 214 -51.38 -26.89 26.26
C ARG A 214 -50.07 -27.34 25.58
N ALA A 215 -49.58 -28.53 25.88
CA ALA A 215 -48.35 -29.07 25.30
C ALA A 215 -48.43 -29.19 23.76
N ALA A 216 -49.55 -29.70 23.24
CA ALA A 216 -49.79 -29.77 21.79
C ALA A 216 -49.91 -28.39 21.12
N SER A 217 -50.38 -27.37 21.84
CA SER A 217 -50.47 -25.99 21.35
C SER A 217 -49.10 -25.31 21.29
N VAL A 218 -48.26 -25.52 22.32
CA VAL A 218 -46.87 -25.02 22.35
C VAL A 218 -46.03 -25.66 21.24
N GLN A 219 -46.12 -26.98 21.03
CA GLN A 219 -45.41 -27.64 19.92
C GLN A 219 -45.81 -27.10 18.52
N ARG A 220 -47.07 -26.68 18.33
CA ARG A 220 -47.50 -26.05 17.06
C ARG A 220 -46.95 -24.63 16.91
N LEU A 221 -46.87 -23.86 18.00
CA LEU A 221 -46.26 -22.52 18.01
C LEU A 221 -44.76 -22.57 17.72
N ASP A 222 -44.03 -23.52 18.31
CA ASP A 222 -42.60 -23.76 18.02
C ASP A 222 -42.38 -24.14 16.55
N GLY A 223 -43.23 -25.01 16.00
CA GLY A 223 -43.19 -25.37 14.57
C GLY A 223 -43.38 -24.17 13.64
N LEU A 224 -44.35 -23.29 13.96
CA LEU A 224 -44.62 -22.09 13.18
C LEU A 224 -43.50 -21.04 13.32
N GLN A 225 -42.94 -20.85 14.52
CA GLN A 225 -41.78 -19.97 14.73
C GLN A 225 -40.54 -20.46 13.97
N ASN A 226 -40.27 -21.77 13.98
CA ASN A 226 -39.17 -22.36 13.22
C ASN A 226 -39.36 -22.22 11.70
N LEU A 227 -40.60 -22.35 11.21
CA LEU A 227 -40.93 -22.11 9.80
C LEU A 227 -40.73 -20.64 9.40
N VAL A 228 -41.21 -19.70 10.21
CA VAL A 228 -41.01 -18.25 9.99
C VAL A 228 -39.52 -17.91 10.04
N PHE A 229 -38.75 -18.46 10.97
CA PHE A 229 -37.30 -18.26 11.05
C PHE A 229 -36.58 -18.81 9.80
N MET A 230 -36.94 -20.02 9.34
CA MET A 230 -36.41 -20.59 8.09
C MET A 230 -36.73 -19.71 6.87
N LEU A 231 -37.96 -19.20 6.77
CA LEU A 231 -38.38 -18.30 5.69
C LEU A 231 -37.63 -16.96 5.74
N ILE A 232 -37.37 -16.40 6.93
CA ILE A 232 -36.55 -15.19 7.09
C ILE A 232 -35.10 -15.45 6.67
N VAL A 233 -34.49 -16.54 7.13
CA VAL A 233 -33.10 -16.89 6.76
C VAL A 233 -32.98 -17.14 5.26
N PHE A 234 -33.92 -17.88 4.67
CA PHE A 234 -33.96 -18.10 3.22
C PHE A 234 -34.20 -16.80 2.45
N GLY A 235 -35.08 -15.93 2.92
CA GLY A 235 -35.33 -14.60 2.35
C GLY A 235 -34.09 -13.70 2.39
N VAL A 236 -33.33 -13.71 3.50
CA VAL A 236 -32.06 -12.97 3.62
C VAL A 236 -30.98 -13.54 2.70
N LEU A 237 -30.83 -14.87 2.63
CA LEU A 237 -29.84 -15.52 1.76
C LEU A 237 -30.15 -15.30 0.27
N THR A 238 -31.40 -15.47 -0.14
CA THR A 238 -31.84 -15.23 -1.53
C THR A 238 -31.78 -13.76 -1.91
N SER A 239 -32.12 -12.83 -1.00
CA SER A 239 -31.96 -11.39 -1.22
C SER A 239 -30.47 -11.01 -1.33
N GLY A 240 -29.61 -11.52 -0.45
CA GLY A 240 -28.17 -11.29 -0.50
C GLY A 240 -27.53 -11.84 -1.78
N PHE A 241 -27.92 -13.04 -2.20
CA PHE A 241 -27.48 -13.63 -3.47
C PHE A 241 -27.97 -12.82 -4.68
N SER A 242 -29.24 -12.39 -4.68
CA SER A 242 -29.82 -11.55 -5.74
C SER A 242 -29.14 -10.18 -5.84
N LEU A 243 -28.88 -9.53 -4.70
CA LEU A 243 -28.11 -8.30 -4.63
C LEU A 243 -26.67 -8.49 -5.12
N SER A 244 -26.02 -9.60 -4.77
CA SER A 244 -24.68 -9.96 -5.27
C SER A 244 -24.67 -10.17 -6.79
N LEU A 245 -25.66 -10.87 -7.35
CA LEU A 245 -25.82 -11.02 -8.80
C LEU A 245 -26.09 -9.70 -9.51
N LEU A 246 -26.95 -8.83 -8.95
CA LEU A 246 -27.20 -7.49 -9.49
C LEU A 246 -25.94 -6.61 -9.42
N HIS A 247 -25.18 -6.69 -8.33
CA HIS A 247 -23.92 -5.98 -8.16
C HIS A 247 -22.87 -6.46 -9.17
N SER A 248 -22.71 -7.78 -9.31
CA SER A 248 -21.81 -8.41 -10.30
C SER A 248 -22.20 -8.04 -11.74
N ARG A 249 -23.49 -8.10 -12.11
CA ARG A 249 -23.99 -7.63 -13.41
C ARG A 249 -23.70 -6.14 -13.65
N ARG A 250 -23.87 -5.29 -12.64
CA ARG A 250 -23.53 -3.85 -12.72
C ARG A 250 -22.03 -3.62 -12.87
N GLN A 251 -21.19 -4.34 -12.12
CA GLN A 251 -19.73 -4.27 -12.27
C GLN A 251 -19.28 -4.74 -13.65
N ARG A 252 -19.80 -5.86 -14.15
CA ARG A 252 -19.50 -6.40 -15.48
C ARG A 252 -19.81 -5.38 -16.58
N ARG A 253 -21.02 -4.79 -16.58
CA ARG A 253 -21.40 -3.72 -17.53
C ARG A 253 -20.48 -2.51 -17.46
N LYS A 254 -20.06 -2.08 -16.25
CA LYS A 254 -19.10 -0.97 -16.08
C LYS A 254 -17.71 -1.29 -16.63
N ALA A 255 -17.19 -2.48 -16.35
CA ALA A 255 -15.89 -2.94 -16.87
C ALA A 255 -15.90 -3.07 -18.39
N GLU A 256 -16.98 -3.63 -18.95
CA GLU A 256 -17.19 -3.77 -20.39
C GLU A 256 -17.26 -2.42 -21.10
N ALA A 257 -18.06 -1.48 -20.58
CA ALA A 257 -18.15 -0.13 -21.11
C ALA A 257 -16.81 0.62 -21.04
N LEU A 258 -16.04 0.44 -19.96
CA LEU A 258 -14.71 1.04 -19.82
C LEU A 258 -13.70 0.45 -20.83
N ILE A 259 -13.68 -0.87 -21.00
CA ILE A 259 -12.82 -1.54 -22.00
C ILE A 259 -13.21 -1.11 -23.41
N LYS A 260 -14.51 -1.00 -23.71
CA LYS A 260 -15.02 -0.55 -25.00
C LYS A 260 -14.62 0.89 -25.29
N LYS A 261 -14.92 1.83 -24.38
CA LYS A 261 -14.51 3.23 -24.50
C LYS A 261 -12.99 3.35 -24.70
N THR A 262 -12.20 2.61 -23.93
CA THR A 262 -10.73 2.63 -24.02
C THR A 262 -10.19 2.21 -25.39
N LYS A 263 -10.87 1.27 -26.08
CA LYS A 263 -10.54 0.87 -27.45
C LYS A 263 -10.93 1.94 -28.47
N GLU A 264 -12.12 2.52 -28.34
CA GLU A 264 -12.60 3.63 -29.17
C GLU A 264 -11.68 4.86 -29.02
N ASP A 265 -11.19 5.10 -27.79
CA ASP A 265 -10.22 6.12 -27.41
C ASP A 265 -8.79 5.88 -27.95
N GLY A 266 -8.50 4.72 -28.56
CA GLY A 266 -7.14 4.34 -28.97
C GLY A 266 -6.15 4.12 -27.80
N ALA A 267 -6.66 3.97 -26.58
CA ALA A 267 -5.88 3.84 -25.34
C ALA A 267 -5.69 2.37 -24.91
N ASP A 268 -5.89 1.42 -25.84
CA ASP A 268 -5.79 -0.03 -25.63
C ASP A 268 -4.34 -0.55 -25.54
N GLN A 269 -3.33 0.29 -25.80
CA GLN A 269 -1.91 -0.10 -25.74
C GLN A 269 -1.21 0.45 -24.49
N PRO A 270 -0.56 -0.42 -23.67
CA PRO A 270 0.24 0.01 -22.53
C PRO A 270 1.52 0.72 -22.99
N PRO A 271 2.10 1.62 -22.17
CA PRO A 271 3.22 2.44 -22.63
C PRO A 271 4.56 1.72 -22.68
N SER A 272 4.80 0.71 -21.83
CA SER A 272 6.05 -0.06 -21.77
C SER A 272 5.85 -1.39 -20.99
N LEU A 273 6.36 -1.48 -19.76
CA LEU A 273 6.20 -2.61 -18.85
C LEU A 273 4.75 -2.72 -18.37
N HIS A 274 4.13 -3.89 -18.49
CA HIS A 274 2.75 -4.13 -18.09
C HIS A 274 2.47 -5.61 -17.77
N PRO A 275 1.36 -5.93 -17.07
CA PRO A 275 0.97 -7.31 -16.78
C PRO A 275 0.20 -7.96 -17.94
N ILE A 276 0.63 -9.16 -18.34
CA ILE A 276 -0.23 -10.16 -18.99
C ILE A 276 -0.81 -11.07 -17.90
N ILE A 277 -2.08 -11.45 -18.04
CA ILE A 277 -2.81 -12.33 -17.12
C ILE A 277 -3.04 -13.67 -17.79
N ASP A 278 -2.59 -14.75 -17.16
CA ASP A 278 -2.83 -16.14 -17.56
C ASP A 278 -4.27 -16.55 -17.17
N PRO A 279 -5.16 -16.81 -18.14
CA PRO A 279 -6.55 -17.15 -17.86
C PRO A 279 -6.70 -18.53 -17.19
N THR A 280 -5.73 -19.43 -17.35
CA THR A 280 -5.78 -20.78 -16.76
C THR A 280 -5.48 -20.79 -15.26
N LYS A 281 -4.72 -19.78 -14.80
CA LYS A 281 -4.36 -19.59 -13.38
C LYS A 281 -5.21 -18.54 -12.67
N CYS A 282 -5.91 -17.66 -13.40
CA CYS A 282 -6.57 -16.51 -12.80
C CYS A 282 -7.84 -16.90 -12.01
N ILE A 283 -7.77 -16.85 -10.68
CA ILE A 283 -8.91 -17.15 -9.79
C ILE A 283 -9.90 -15.98 -9.58
N GLY A 284 -9.85 -14.93 -10.40
CA GLY A 284 -10.82 -13.81 -10.35
C GLY A 284 -10.83 -12.92 -9.09
N CYS A 285 -9.98 -13.17 -8.09
CA CYS A 285 -10.05 -12.58 -6.75
C CYS A 285 -9.91 -11.04 -6.65
N GLY A 286 -9.57 -10.35 -7.73
CA GLY A 286 -9.47 -8.88 -7.76
C GLY A 286 -8.31 -8.24 -6.98
N SER A 287 -7.45 -9.01 -6.30
CA SER A 287 -6.34 -8.46 -5.50
C SER A 287 -5.41 -7.55 -6.32
N CYS A 288 -5.15 -7.89 -7.58
CA CYS A 288 -4.35 -7.09 -8.50
C CYS A 288 -5.03 -5.77 -8.94
N VAL A 289 -6.37 -5.70 -8.93
CA VAL A 289 -7.14 -4.46 -9.15
C VAL A 289 -6.99 -3.54 -7.93
N MET A 290 -7.14 -4.10 -6.72
CA MET A 290 -7.04 -3.34 -5.47
C MET A 290 -5.61 -2.81 -5.20
N ALA A 291 -4.58 -3.55 -5.58
CA ALA A 291 -3.18 -3.13 -5.46
C ALA A 291 -2.72 -2.16 -6.56
N CYS A 292 -3.50 -1.96 -7.62
CA CYS A 292 -3.17 -0.98 -8.64
C CYS A 292 -3.41 0.45 -8.10
N PRO A 293 -2.41 1.35 -8.05
CA PRO A 293 -2.60 2.70 -7.51
C PRO A 293 -3.64 3.53 -8.28
N ASP A 294 -3.70 3.36 -9.59
CA ASP A 294 -4.69 4.00 -10.48
C ASP A 294 -6.11 3.36 -10.34
N ARG A 295 -6.17 2.10 -9.88
CA ARG A 295 -7.39 1.26 -9.72
C ARG A 295 -8.24 1.03 -10.99
N LYS A 296 -7.97 1.69 -12.12
CA LYS A 296 -8.70 1.54 -13.39
C LYS A 296 -7.88 0.82 -14.47
N VAL A 297 -6.56 0.66 -14.31
CA VAL A 297 -5.71 -0.10 -15.25
C VAL A 297 -6.16 -1.55 -15.39
N LEU A 298 -6.56 -2.19 -14.29
CA LEU A 298 -7.08 -3.56 -14.24
C LEU A 298 -8.55 -3.56 -13.81
N SER A 299 -9.31 -4.53 -14.30
CA SER A 299 -10.67 -4.83 -13.83
C SER A 299 -10.89 -6.34 -13.75
N VAL A 300 -11.92 -6.80 -13.02
CA VAL A 300 -12.38 -8.19 -13.09
C VAL A 300 -13.54 -8.28 -14.07
N PHE A 301 -13.39 -9.13 -15.10
CA PHE A 301 -14.37 -9.37 -16.15
C PHE A 301 -14.36 -10.86 -16.53
N ASP A 302 -15.54 -11.47 -16.66
CA ASP A 302 -15.72 -12.92 -16.84
C ASP A 302 -14.94 -13.75 -15.79
N ASN A 303 -15.03 -13.37 -14.51
CA ASN A 303 -14.30 -13.99 -13.40
C ASN A 303 -12.77 -14.00 -13.54
N MET A 304 -12.19 -13.16 -14.40
CA MET A 304 -10.74 -13.05 -14.60
C MET A 304 -10.29 -11.60 -14.54
N ALA A 305 -9.05 -11.36 -14.11
CA ALA A 305 -8.45 -10.03 -14.20
C ALA A 305 -8.07 -9.72 -15.66
N ARG A 306 -8.45 -8.54 -16.17
CA ARG A 306 -8.11 -8.05 -17.50
C ARG A 306 -7.66 -6.59 -17.42
N LEU A 307 -6.80 -6.15 -18.35
CA LEU A 307 -6.49 -4.74 -18.52
C LEU A 307 -7.74 -3.99 -19.01
N ALA A 308 -8.11 -2.92 -18.32
CA ALA A 308 -9.23 -2.05 -18.67
C ALA A 308 -8.77 -0.69 -19.23
N THR A 309 -7.73 -0.08 -18.66
CA THR A 309 -7.08 1.13 -19.21
C THR A 309 -5.56 0.92 -19.38
N PRO A 310 -5.11 0.14 -20.39
CA PRO A 310 -3.71 -0.21 -20.59
C PRO A 310 -2.77 1.00 -20.64
N ALA A 311 -3.16 2.07 -21.35
CA ALA A 311 -2.36 3.29 -21.49
C ALA A 311 -2.05 4.02 -20.16
N ASN A 312 -2.83 3.77 -19.09
CA ASN A 312 -2.57 4.30 -17.75
C ASN A 312 -1.56 3.46 -16.95
N CYS A 313 -1.20 2.26 -17.44
CA CYS A 313 -0.27 1.37 -16.73
C CYS A 313 1.13 1.99 -16.64
N VAL A 314 1.59 2.21 -15.40
CA VAL A 314 2.91 2.77 -15.08
C VAL A 314 3.98 1.71 -14.76
N GLY A 315 3.69 0.42 -15.02
CA GLY A 315 4.68 -0.67 -14.88
C GLY A 315 5.14 -1.01 -13.46
N ILE A 316 4.46 -0.53 -12.42
CA ILE A 316 4.89 -0.63 -11.00
C ILE A 316 5.13 -2.08 -10.52
N GLY A 317 4.40 -3.07 -11.05
CA GLY A 317 4.57 -4.49 -10.72
C GLY A 317 3.79 -5.01 -9.50
N GLU A 318 3.18 -4.15 -8.69
CA GLU A 318 2.35 -4.54 -7.51
C GLU A 318 1.30 -5.62 -7.82
N CYS A 319 0.69 -5.57 -9.00
CA CYS A 319 -0.29 -6.56 -9.46
C CYS A 319 0.29 -7.98 -9.55
N LYS A 320 1.57 -8.14 -9.95
CA LYS A 320 2.30 -9.43 -9.91
C LYS A 320 2.54 -9.84 -8.46
N ALA A 321 3.13 -8.96 -7.66
CA ALA A 321 3.54 -9.25 -6.28
C ALA A 321 2.36 -9.66 -5.37
N ILE A 322 1.17 -9.11 -5.57
CA ILE A 322 -0.02 -9.43 -4.77
C ILE A 322 -0.79 -10.67 -5.26
N CYS A 323 -0.47 -11.22 -6.44
CA CYS A 323 -1.29 -12.25 -7.09
C CYS A 323 -1.18 -13.60 -6.35
N PRO A 324 -2.23 -14.08 -5.65
CA PRO A 324 -2.13 -15.30 -4.83
C PRO A 324 -2.09 -16.60 -5.66
N ALA A 325 -2.37 -16.51 -6.97
CA ALA A 325 -2.39 -17.65 -7.89
C ALA A 325 -1.25 -17.61 -8.92
N ASP A 326 -0.30 -16.68 -8.77
CA ASP A 326 0.81 -16.42 -9.70
C ASP A 326 0.39 -16.28 -11.19
N ALA A 327 -0.84 -15.81 -11.40
CA ALA A 327 -1.49 -15.75 -12.71
C ALA A 327 -1.08 -14.54 -13.56
N ILE A 328 -0.02 -13.83 -13.20
CA ILE A 328 0.42 -12.59 -13.83
C ILE A 328 1.88 -12.72 -14.23
N THR A 329 2.25 -12.20 -15.39
CA THR A 329 3.63 -12.05 -15.85
C THR A 329 3.82 -10.62 -16.31
N LEU A 330 4.93 -9.98 -15.93
CA LEU A 330 5.27 -8.64 -16.41
C LEU A 330 6.07 -8.77 -17.71
N VAL A 331 5.68 -8.02 -18.74
CA VAL A 331 6.26 -8.08 -20.08
C VAL A 331 6.59 -6.69 -20.61
N PHE A 332 7.56 -6.59 -21.51
CA PHE A 332 7.93 -5.34 -22.16
C PHE A 332 7.32 -5.22 -23.56
N GLY A 333 6.63 -4.11 -23.81
CA GLY A 333 6.06 -3.77 -25.12
C GLY A 333 4.94 -4.70 -25.60
N THR A 334 4.31 -4.36 -26.72
CA THR A 334 3.33 -5.21 -27.41
C THR A 334 3.68 -5.29 -28.89
N SER A 335 3.09 -6.22 -29.64
CA SER A 335 3.24 -6.28 -31.10
C SER A 335 2.82 -5.00 -31.82
N LYS A 336 1.83 -4.26 -31.27
CA LYS A 336 1.40 -2.94 -31.78
C LYS A 336 2.27 -1.78 -31.28
N ARG A 337 2.99 -1.96 -30.16
CA ARG A 337 3.80 -0.93 -29.50
C ARG A 337 5.09 -1.55 -28.94
N PRO A 338 6.07 -1.86 -29.80
CA PRO A 338 7.36 -2.37 -29.38
C PRO A 338 8.10 -1.37 -28.47
N VAL A 339 9.04 -1.88 -27.67
CA VAL A 339 9.95 -1.08 -26.86
C VAL A 339 11.38 -1.59 -27.03
N ASP A 340 12.28 -0.69 -27.44
CA ASP A 340 13.71 -0.98 -27.52
C ASP A 340 14.36 -0.83 -26.15
N LEU A 341 15.01 -1.89 -25.67
CA LEU A 341 15.74 -1.95 -24.40
C LEU A 341 17.11 -2.63 -24.62
N PRO A 342 18.13 -2.31 -23.82
CA PRO A 342 19.41 -3.01 -23.87
C PRO A 342 19.24 -4.50 -23.53
N ARG A 343 20.02 -5.39 -24.17
CA ARG A 343 20.16 -6.77 -23.70
C ARG A 343 20.97 -6.77 -22.41
N LEU A 344 20.44 -7.43 -21.39
CA LEU A 344 21.02 -7.56 -20.05
C LEU A 344 21.07 -9.03 -19.62
N ASP A 345 22.06 -9.37 -18.79
CA ASP A 345 22.08 -10.61 -18.02
C ASP A 345 21.31 -10.47 -16.68
N THR A 346 21.33 -11.52 -15.85
CA THR A 346 20.70 -11.52 -14.52
C THR A 346 21.36 -10.60 -13.49
N GLY A 347 22.60 -10.15 -13.74
CA GLY A 347 23.29 -9.13 -12.94
C GLY A 347 23.03 -7.70 -13.45
N ASN A 348 22.22 -7.54 -14.50
CA ASN A 348 22.05 -6.31 -15.29
C ASN A 348 23.37 -5.79 -15.92
N GLN A 349 24.34 -6.67 -16.16
CA GLN A 349 25.45 -6.38 -17.04
C GLN A 349 24.95 -6.38 -18.49
N SER A 350 25.42 -5.43 -19.28
CA SER A 350 25.13 -5.34 -20.71
C SER A 350 25.98 -6.32 -21.53
N THR A 351 25.77 -6.36 -22.85
CA THR A 351 26.66 -7.09 -23.78
C THR A 351 28.10 -6.56 -23.82
N VAL A 352 28.41 -5.47 -23.11
CA VAL A 352 29.77 -4.96 -22.90
C VAL A 352 30.22 -5.35 -21.48
N PRO A 353 31.13 -6.34 -21.32
CA PRO A 353 31.52 -6.81 -19.99
C PRO A 353 32.11 -5.69 -19.13
N GLY A 354 31.63 -5.58 -17.89
CA GLY A 354 31.97 -4.50 -16.95
C GLY A 354 31.14 -3.22 -17.08
N LEU A 355 30.19 -3.16 -18.02
CA LEU A 355 29.23 -2.06 -18.16
C LEU A 355 27.82 -2.55 -17.80
N TYR A 356 27.23 -1.91 -16.80
CA TYR A 356 25.95 -2.26 -16.18
C TYR A 356 24.87 -1.21 -16.42
N ILE A 357 23.60 -1.59 -16.23
CA ILE A 357 22.44 -0.73 -16.44
C ILE A 357 21.45 -0.82 -15.26
N ALA A 358 20.88 0.31 -14.84
CA ALA A 358 19.85 0.34 -13.80
C ALA A 358 18.77 1.42 -14.03
N GLY A 359 17.62 1.23 -13.38
CA GLY A 359 16.46 2.10 -13.45
C GLY A 359 15.70 1.98 -14.77
N GLU A 360 15.07 3.08 -15.19
CA GLU A 360 14.16 3.08 -16.34
C GLU A 360 14.82 2.60 -17.65
N LEU A 361 16.15 2.72 -17.76
CA LEU A 361 16.92 2.27 -18.93
C LEU A 361 16.85 0.75 -19.13
N GLY A 362 16.81 -0.03 -18.04
CA GLY A 362 16.56 -1.48 -18.07
C GLY A 362 15.06 -1.83 -18.11
N GLY A 363 14.18 -0.88 -18.45
CA GLY A 363 12.73 -1.05 -18.49
C GLY A 363 12.02 -0.90 -17.13
N MET A 364 12.76 -0.90 -16.02
CA MET A 364 12.26 -0.76 -14.65
C MET A 364 11.95 0.71 -14.31
N GLY A 365 10.83 1.21 -14.84
CA GLY A 365 10.23 2.46 -14.38
C GLY A 365 9.75 2.39 -12.94
N LEU A 366 9.55 3.57 -12.31
CA LEU A 366 9.29 3.84 -10.88
C LEU A 366 10.55 4.09 -10.04
N ILE A 367 10.47 5.08 -9.15
CA ILE A 367 11.51 5.45 -8.17
C ILE A 367 11.91 4.25 -7.31
N ALA A 368 10.95 3.53 -6.73
CA ALA A 368 11.23 2.39 -5.87
C ALA A 368 11.94 1.23 -6.58
N ASN A 369 11.56 0.95 -7.83
CA ASN A 369 12.17 -0.11 -8.63
C ASN A 369 13.60 0.30 -9.06
N ALA A 370 13.78 1.58 -9.41
CA ALA A 370 15.09 2.15 -9.72
C ALA A 370 16.07 2.12 -8.54
N PHE A 371 15.62 2.37 -7.30
CA PHE A 371 16.45 2.20 -6.11
C PHE A 371 16.80 0.74 -5.82
N ALA A 372 15.83 -0.18 -5.90
CA ALA A 372 16.06 -1.61 -5.65
C ALA A 372 17.07 -2.21 -6.64
N GLN A 373 16.84 -2.03 -7.94
CA GLN A 373 17.74 -2.51 -8.99
C GLN A 373 19.13 -1.87 -8.88
N ALA A 374 19.24 -0.59 -8.53
CA ALA A 374 20.54 0.04 -8.34
C ALA A 374 21.36 -0.54 -7.17
N ILE A 375 20.69 -1.05 -6.12
CA ILE A 375 21.35 -1.75 -5.01
C ILE A 375 21.85 -3.12 -5.48
N GLU A 376 20.98 -3.90 -6.13
CA GLU A 376 21.29 -5.23 -6.69
C GLU A 376 22.47 -5.16 -7.68
N VAL A 377 22.51 -4.12 -8.52
CA VAL A 377 23.59 -3.90 -9.49
C VAL A 377 24.90 -3.47 -8.84
N MET A 378 24.89 -2.71 -7.75
CA MET A 378 26.14 -2.46 -6.99
C MET A 378 26.67 -3.70 -6.30
N ASP A 379 25.78 -4.59 -5.82
CA ASP A 379 26.19 -5.86 -5.21
C ASP A 379 26.80 -6.82 -6.26
N ALA A 380 26.22 -6.84 -7.47
CA ALA A 380 26.81 -7.54 -8.62
C ALA A 380 28.17 -6.94 -9.02
N ILE A 381 28.29 -5.60 -9.10
CA ILE A 381 29.57 -4.92 -9.38
C ILE A 381 30.63 -5.23 -8.32
N LYS A 382 30.28 -5.24 -7.03
CA LYS A 382 31.22 -5.61 -5.95
C LYS A 382 31.75 -7.03 -6.14
N THR A 383 30.86 -7.97 -6.43
CA THR A 383 31.21 -9.38 -6.66
C THR A 383 32.12 -9.57 -7.87
N ASP A 384 31.86 -8.85 -8.96
CA ASP A 384 32.68 -8.84 -10.19
C ASP A 384 34.06 -8.19 -9.93
N LEU A 385 34.11 -7.05 -9.22
CA LEU A 385 35.36 -6.38 -8.84
C LEU A 385 36.25 -7.24 -7.92
N ASP A 386 35.65 -8.01 -7.00
CA ASP A 386 36.34 -8.94 -6.11
C ASP A 386 36.88 -10.17 -6.85
N SER A 387 36.16 -10.62 -7.88
CA SER A 387 36.54 -11.76 -8.73
C SER A 387 37.56 -11.37 -9.82
N SER A 388 37.81 -10.08 -10.03
CA SER A 388 38.63 -9.55 -11.11
C SER A 388 40.11 -9.44 -10.74
N SER A 389 40.93 -10.37 -11.22
CA SER A 389 42.42 -10.35 -11.10
C SER A 389 43.12 -9.24 -11.90
N GLY A 390 42.42 -8.16 -12.26
CA GLY A 390 42.92 -7.10 -13.14
C GLY A 390 43.88 -6.13 -12.46
N VAL A 391 44.73 -5.47 -13.26
CA VAL A 391 45.65 -4.43 -12.78
C VAL A 391 44.86 -3.30 -12.11
N HIS A 392 45.21 -3.00 -10.86
CA HIS A 392 44.63 -1.88 -10.12
C HIS A 392 45.28 -0.57 -10.58
N ASP A 393 44.65 0.14 -11.53
CA ASP A 393 45.00 1.52 -11.84
C ASP A 393 44.56 2.40 -10.66
N PRO A 394 45.49 3.04 -9.90
CA PRO A 394 45.14 3.83 -8.71
C PRO A 394 44.37 5.12 -9.04
N ASP A 395 44.41 5.57 -10.31
CA ASP A 395 43.65 6.74 -10.77
C ASP A 395 42.22 6.37 -11.21
N ALA A 396 41.88 5.07 -11.27
CA ALA A 396 40.57 4.59 -11.69
C ALA A 396 39.67 4.34 -10.49
N ALA A 397 38.48 4.95 -10.48
CA ALA A 397 37.43 4.57 -9.53
C ALA A 397 36.95 3.14 -9.79
N ASP A 398 36.49 2.43 -8.75
CA ASP A 398 35.88 1.11 -8.91
C ASP A 398 34.64 1.18 -9.80
N VAL A 399 33.80 2.22 -9.62
CA VAL A 399 32.61 2.44 -10.42
C VAL A 399 32.36 3.91 -10.79
N LEU A 400 32.12 4.18 -12.08
CA LEU A 400 31.51 5.42 -12.54
C LEU A 400 30.00 5.22 -12.70
N VAL A 401 29.21 5.98 -11.95
CA VAL A 401 27.75 6.05 -12.07
C VAL A 401 27.38 7.22 -12.98
N VAL A 402 26.71 6.94 -14.09
CA VAL A 402 26.33 7.93 -15.12
C VAL A 402 24.83 8.20 -15.04
N GLY A 403 24.47 9.42 -14.66
CA GLY A 403 23.11 9.89 -14.37
C GLY A 403 22.81 9.79 -12.89
N ALA A 404 22.34 10.90 -12.28
CA ALA A 404 22.06 11.05 -10.87
C ALA A 404 20.56 11.11 -10.55
N GLY A 405 19.73 10.44 -11.36
CA GLY A 405 18.33 10.14 -11.03
C GLY A 405 18.21 9.13 -9.86
N PRO A 406 17.00 8.64 -9.55
CA PRO A 406 16.78 7.69 -8.44
C PRO A 406 17.71 6.47 -8.44
N ALA A 407 17.95 5.85 -9.61
CA ALA A 407 18.90 4.74 -9.73
C ALA A 407 20.34 5.18 -9.45
N GLY A 408 20.77 6.32 -9.97
CA GLY A 408 22.12 6.84 -9.75
C GLY A 408 22.39 7.21 -8.30
N LEU A 409 21.42 7.85 -7.64
CA LEU A 409 21.47 8.16 -6.21
C LEU A 409 21.52 6.87 -5.38
N GLY A 410 20.66 5.89 -5.66
CA GLY A 410 20.66 4.58 -5.00
C GLY A 410 21.99 3.83 -5.17
N ALA A 411 22.55 3.81 -6.38
CA ALA A 411 23.83 3.19 -6.67
C ALA A 411 24.99 3.89 -5.96
N SER A 412 25.03 5.23 -5.97
CA SER A 412 26.09 6.02 -5.31
C SER A 412 26.08 5.81 -3.80
N LEU A 413 24.90 5.74 -3.20
CA LEU A 413 24.71 5.43 -1.79
C LEU A 413 25.14 4.00 -1.45
N ARG A 414 24.78 3.01 -2.29
CA ARG A 414 25.19 1.60 -2.07
C ARG A 414 26.68 1.39 -2.30
N ALA A 415 27.29 2.03 -3.30
CA ALA A 415 28.73 2.01 -3.52
C ALA A 415 29.49 2.54 -2.29
N LYS A 416 29.01 3.66 -1.70
CA LYS A 416 29.54 4.20 -0.44
C LYS A 416 29.35 3.24 0.74
N GLU A 417 28.19 2.59 0.85
CA GLU A 417 27.90 1.58 1.89
C GLU A 417 28.78 0.33 1.78
N LEU A 418 29.18 -0.04 0.57
CA LEU A 418 30.08 -1.16 0.27
C LEU A 418 31.58 -0.78 0.35
N GLY A 419 31.91 0.48 0.64
CA GLY A 419 33.29 0.97 0.68
C GLY A 419 33.99 1.09 -0.68
N LEU A 420 33.24 1.06 -1.79
CA LEU A 420 33.79 1.18 -3.14
C LEU A 420 34.17 2.64 -3.45
N SER A 421 35.28 2.83 -4.17
CA SER A 421 35.61 4.13 -4.75
C SER A 421 34.68 4.41 -5.93
N TYR A 422 33.98 5.54 -5.92
CA TYR A 422 33.01 5.87 -6.98
C TYR A 422 33.08 7.33 -7.38
N ARG A 423 32.60 7.60 -8.61
CA ARG A 423 32.18 8.93 -9.05
C ARG A 423 30.75 8.85 -9.58
N CYS A 424 29.94 9.86 -9.30
CA CYS A 424 28.59 9.98 -9.84
C CYS A 424 28.49 11.28 -10.63
N VAL A 425 28.14 11.19 -11.91
CA VAL A 425 28.12 12.33 -12.85
C VAL A 425 26.74 12.50 -13.46
N ASP A 426 26.24 13.74 -13.57
CA ASP A 426 25.05 14.06 -14.34
C ASP A 426 25.27 15.33 -15.18
N GLN A 427 24.70 15.35 -16.39
CA GLN A 427 24.72 16.51 -17.29
C GLN A 427 23.93 17.71 -16.74
N ALA A 428 23.03 17.48 -15.78
CA ALA A 428 22.22 18.48 -15.10
C ALA A 428 22.43 18.38 -13.57
N GLU A 429 21.46 18.82 -12.78
CA GLU A 429 21.42 18.57 -11.33
C GLU A 429 21.02 17.13 -10.97
N TRP A 430 21.38 16.71 -9.77
CA TRP A 430 20.92 15.45 -9.19
C TRP A 430 19.39 15.37 -9.04
N GLY A 431 18.83 14.16 -9.07
CA GLY A 431 17.39 13.89 -9.02
C GLY A 431 16.75 13.68 -10.40
N GLY A 432 17.47 14.03 -11.47
CA GLY A 432 17.13 13.68 -12.85
C GLY A 432 15.72 14.12 -13.26
N ALA A 433 14.92 13.18 -13.78
CA ALA A 433 13.58 13.47 -14.29
C ALA A 433 12.62 14.11 -13.26
N ILE A 434 12.82 13.88 -11.96
CA ILE A 434 11.95 14.42 -10.89
C ILE A 434 12.09 15.95 -10.82
N ARG A 435 13.31 16.50 -10.89
CA ARG A 435 13.51 17.96 -10.89
C ARG A 435 12.89 18.65 -12.10
N ALA A 436 12.86 17.96 -13.25
CA ALA A 436 12.25 18.44 -14.49
C ALA A 436 10.72 18.36 -14.54
N TYR A 437 10.04 17.89 -13.49
CA TYR A 437 8.58 17.92 -13.40
C TYR A 437 8.05 19.35 -13.16
N PRO A 438 6.82 19.66 -13.61
CA PRO A 438 6.08 20.85 -13.17
C PRO A 438 5.97 20.97 -11.64
N ARG A 439 5.96 22.21 -11.14
CA ARG A 439 5.71 22.55 -9.73
C ARG A 439 4.37 21.95 -9.28
N GLY A 440 4.32 21.39 -8.08
CA GLY A 440 3.12 20.78 -7.51
C GLY A 440 2.70 19.44 -8.14
N LYS A 441 3.47 18.89 -9.10
CA LYS A 441 3.14 17.60 -9.72
C LYS A 441 3.07 16.50 -8.66
N LEU A 442 1.94 15.79 -8.61
CA LEU A 442 1.77 14.60 -7.79
C LEU A 442 2.66 13.47 -8.33
N VAL A 443 3.41 12.85 -7.42
CA VAL A 443 4.31 11.73 -7.69
C VAL A 443 3.85 10.52 -6.87
N MET A 444 3.66 9.41 -7.57
CA MET A 444 3.35 8.11 -6.98
C MET A 444 4.61 7.25 -6.90
N THR A 445 4.86 6.68 -5.73
CA THR A 445 5.92 5.70 -5.48
C THR A 445 5.47 4.68 -4.43
N ARG A 446 6.38 3.80 -4.04
CA ARG A 446 6.24 2.87 -2.92
C ARG A 446 7.32 3.19 -1.88
N PRO A 447 7.20 2.70 -0.63
CA PRO A 447 8.28 2.80 0.33
C PRO A 447 9.58 2.25 -0.23
N ILE A 448 10.68 3.00 -0.06
CA ILE A 448 12.01 2.64 -0.57
C ILE A 448 12.96 2.39 0.60
N LYS A 449 13.87 1.42 0.44
CA LYS A 449 15.03 1.27 1.34
C LYS A 449 16.17 2.08 0.73
N VAL A 450 16.63 3.10 1.44
CA VAL A 450 17.73 3.97 1.02
C VAL A 450 19.00 3.53 1.76
N PRO A 451 20.10 3.15 1.06
CA PRO A 451 21.37 2.82 1.71
C PRO A 451 21.88 4.01 2.53
N LEU A 452 22.56 3.75 3.65
CA LEU A 452 23.06 4.77 4.60
C LEU A 452 22.00 5.71 5.24
N TYR A 453 20.70 5.55 4.97
CA TYR A 453 19.63 6.42 5.51
C TYR A 453 18.47 5.62 6.13
N GLY A 454 18.09 4.49 5.53
CA GLY A 454 17.01 3.62 6.01
C GLY A 454 15.70 3.72 5.20
N PRO A 455 14.56 3.29 5.76
CA PRO A 455 13.30 3.19 5.03
C PRO A 455 12.59 4.54 4.89
N VAL A 456 12.37 4.98 3.65
CA VAL A 456 11.61 6.20 3.32
C VAL A 456 10.19 5.79 2.90
N LYS A 457 9.20 6.13 3.74
CA LYS A 457 7.79 5.80 3.54
C LYS A 457 7.09 6.90 2.72
N MET A 458 7.04 6.74 1.40
CA MET A 458 6.29 7.61 0.50
C MET A 458 5.35 6.77 -0.37
N ARG A 459 4.12 7.24 -0.59
CA ARG A 459 3.13 6.63 -1.48
C ARG A 459 2.67 7.62 -2.52
N GLU A 460 1.88 8.61 -2.11
CA GLU A 460 1.52 9.78 -2.88
C GLU A 460 2.18 11.00 -2.23
N THR A 461 2.79 11.87 -3.02
CA THR A 461 3.55 13.03 -2.55
C THR A 461 3.65 14.09 -3.65
N SER A 462 4.05 15.32 -3.33
CA SER A 462 4.38 16.32 -4.36
C SER A 462 5.82 16.16 -4.83
N LYS A 463 6.13 16.69 -6.02
CA LYS A 463 7.49 16.88 -6.53
C LYS A 463 8.39 17.53 -5.46
N GLU A 464 7.91 18.58 -4.82
CA GLU A 464 8.66 19.41 -3.88
C GLU A 464 9.05 18.61 -2.63
N ALA A 465 8.08 17.95 -1.98
CA ALA A 465 8.34 17.14 -0.79
C ALA A 465 9.26 15.95 -1.07
N LEU A 466 9.20 15.39 -2.28
CA LEU A 466 10.11 14.35 -2.76
C LEU A 466 11.53 14.88 -2.99
N VAL A 467 11.68 16.04 -3.64
CA VAL A 467 12.99 16.69 -3.83
C VAL A 467 13.60 17.09 -2.49
N GLU A 468 12.81 17.64 -1.57
CA GLU A 468 13.25 17.97 -0.21
C GLU A 468 13.73 16.72 0.55
N THR A 469 12.95 15.63 0.49
CA THR A 469 13.32 14.35 1.11
C THR A 469 14.63 13.79 0.53
N PHE A 470 14.82 13.88 -0.79
CA PHE A 470 16.08 13.44 -1.41
C PHE A 470 17.24 14.40 -1.14
N THR A 471 16.98 15.70 -0.96
CA THR A 471 18.01 16.69 -0.56
C THR A 471 18.53 16.32 0.83
N ARG A 472 17.63 16.11 1.79
CA ARG A 472 17.97 15.65 3.15
C ARG A 472 18.80 14.35 3.15
N ILE A 473 18.47 13.39 2.27
CA ILE A 473 19.26 12.16 2.10
C ILE A 473 20.67 12.49 1.60
N VAL A 474 20.81 13.31 0.56
CA VAL A 474 22.11 13.70 0.01
C VAL A 474 22.97 14.39 1.07
N ASP A 475 22.39 15.34 1.80
CA ASP A 475 23.06 16.13 2.84
C ASP A 475 23.51 15.26 4.01
N GLN A 476 22.61 14.44 4.58
CA GLN A 476 22.93 13.60 5.75
C GLN A 476 23.89 12.45 5.43
N THR A 477 23.81 11.89 4.23
CA THR A 477 24.70 10.79 3.83
C THR A 477 26.04 11.29 3.30
N GLY A 478 26.16 12.56 2.90
CA GLY A 478 27.35 13.11 2.25
C GLY A 478 27.75 12.33 1.00
N VAL A 479 26.76 11.94 0.17
CA VAL A 479 26.99 11.29 -1.13
C VAL A 479 27.49 12.32 -2.13
N LYS A 480 28.53 12.00 -2.90
CA LYS A 480 29.17 12.95 -3.83
C LYS A 480 28.58 12.78 -5.22
N ILE A 481 28.04 13.87 -5.77
CA ILE A 481 27.44 13.91 -7.12
C ILE A 481 27.98 15.15 -7.85
N GLU A 482 28.37 14.95 -9.10
CA GLU A 482 28.98 15.97 -9.95
C GLU A 482 28.00 16.39 -11.05
N SER A 483 27.36 17.53 -10.82
CA SER A 483 26.43 18.13 -11.77
C SER A 483 27.15 18.92 -12.88
N GLY A 484 26.49 19.04 -14.04
CA GLY A 484 27.06 19.70 -15.22
C GLY A 484 28.14 18.89 -15.95
N VAL A 485 28.21 17.57 -15.72
CA VAL A 485 29.17 16.65 -16.33
C VAL A 485 28.42 15.73 -17.31
N ARG A 486 28.42 16.10 -18.59
CA ARG A 486 27.86 15.25 -19.65
C ARG A 486 28.88 14.19 -20.03
N VAL A 487 28.50 12.92 -19.95
CA VAL A 487 29.24 11.82 -20.60
C VAL A 487 28.95 11.84 -22.10
N GLU A 488 30.02 11.77 -22.90
CA GLU A 488 29.96 11.90 -24.36
C GLU A 488 30.35 10.60 -25.06
N LYS A 489 31.36 9.90 -24.53
CA LYS A 489 31.83 8.62 -25.06
C LYS A 489 32.38 7.74 -23.94
N ILE A 490 32.16 6.43 -24.03
CA ILE A 490 32.77 5.42 -23.17
C ILE A 490 33.64 4.54 -24.06
N ASP A 491 34.95 4.57 -23.85
CA ASP A 491 35.91 3.69 -24.53
C ASP A 491 36.43 2.64 -23.54
N ARG A 492 36.69 1.42 -24.02
CA ARG A 492 37.35 0.36 -23.24
C ARG A 492 38.87 0.50 -23.40
N GLY A 493 39.56 0.76 -22.30
CA GLY A 493 41.01 0.86 -22.24
C GLY A 493 41.71 -0.46 -21.91
N PRO A 494 43.05 -0.42 -21.72
CA PRO A 494 43.84 -1.57 -21.29
C PRO A 494 43.36 -2.17 -19.96
N ALA A 495 43.67 -3.45 -19.73
CA ALA A 495 43.34 -4.19 -18.50
C ALA A 495 41.85 -4.18 -18.07
N GLY A 496 40.94 -3.78 -18.96
CA GLY A 496 39.50 -3.72 -18.67
C GLY A 496 39.03 -2.44 -17.96
N VAL A 497 39.90 -1.43 -17.80
CA VAL A 497 39.52 -0.10 -17.30
C VAL A 497 38.84 0.70 -18.41
N PHE A 498 37.70 1.34 -18.11
CA PHE A 498 37.03 2.26 -19.03
C PHE A 498 37.65 3.65 -18.98
N VAL A 499 37.78 4.29 -20.15
CA VAL A 499 38.12 5.70 -20.29
C VAL A 499 36.88 6.43 -20.82
N VAL A 500 36.24 7.20 -19.93
CA VAL A 500 34.97 7.87 -20.21
C VAL A 500 35.22 9.34 -20.46
N ARG A 501 34.99 9.81 -21.71
CA ARG A 501 35.11 11.22 -22.07
C ARG A 501 33.86 11.98 -21.63
N THR A 502 34.07 13.12 -20.98
CA THR A 502 33.02 14.01 -20.50
C THR A 502 33.30 15.46 -20.89
N SER A 503 32.27 16.30 -20.80
CA SER A 503 32.37 17.77 -20.96
C SER A 503 33.33 18.47 -20.00
N ARG A 504 33.87 17.79 -18.98
CA ARG A 504 34.86 18.30 -18.02
C ARG A 504 36.15 17.48 -17.98
N GLY A 505 36.44 16.70 -19.03
CA GLY A 505 37.64 15.86 -19.15
C GLY A 505 37.34 14.37 -19.11
N ALA A 506 38.39 13.55 -19.14
CA ALA A 506 38.28 12.09 -19.08
C ALA A 506 38.21 11.58 -17.63
N ILE A 507 37.43 10.52 -17.41
CA ILE A 507 37.33 9.79 -16.14
C ILE A 507 37.70 8.34 -16.39
N LYS A 508 38.62 7.79 -15.59
CA LYS A 508 38.92 6.35 -15.58
C LYS A 508 38.01 5.63 -14.58
N ALA A 509 37.50 4.45 -14.93
CA ALA A 509 36.81 3.58 -13.98
C ALA A 509 36.94 2.10 -14.31
N ARG A 510 37.05 1.22 -13.30
CA ARG A 510 37.08 -0.25 -13.47
C ARG A 510 35.73 -0.77 -14.00
N ARG A 511 34.61 -0.15 -13.60
CA ARG A 511 33.24 -0.46 -14.05
C ARG A 511 32.44 0.81 -14.32
N VAL A 512 31.42 0.68 -15.16
CA VAL A 512 30.49 1.79 -15.48
C VAL A 512 29.05 1.34 -15.27
N LEU A 513 28.26 2.12 -14.54
CA LEU A 513 26.81 1.97 -14.45
C LEU A 513 26.12 3.08 -15.21
N LEU A 514 25.27 2.73 -16.18
CA LEU A 514 24.35 3.66 -16.83
C LEU A 514 23.01 3.71 -16.08
N ALA A 515 22.76 4.84 -15.42
CA ALA A 515 21.52 5.18 -14.71
C ALA A 515 20.79 6.38 -15.37
N ILE A 516 21.03 6.62 -16.66
CA ILE A 516 20.57 7.79 -17.45
C ILE A 516 19.06 7.84 -17.75
N GLY A 517 18.30 6.79 -17.43
CA GLY A 517 16.86 6.68 -17.72
C GLY A 517 16.54 6.67 -19.23
N ARG A 518 15.26 6.83 -19.62
CA ARG A 518 14.85 6.84 -21.04
C ARG A 518 14.31 8.17 -21.56
N ARG A 519 14.19 9.20 -20.71
CA ARG A 519 13.82 10.56 -21.13
C ARG A 519 14.72 11.07 -22.26
N GLY A 520 16.00 10.72 -22.21
CA GLY A 520 16.98 11.05 -23.25
C GLY A 520 17.17 12.55 -23.45
N THR A 521 17.66 12.94 -24.63
CA THR A 521 17.79 14.35 -25.02
C THR A 521 16.46 14.83 -25.62
N PRO A 522 15.93 16.01 -25.24
CA PRO A 522 14.74 16.58 -25.86
C PRO A 522 14.86 16.66 -27.39
N ARG A 523 13.78 16.37 -28.10
CA ARG A 523 13.71 16.62 -29.54
C ARG A 523 13.65 18.11 -29.80
N LYS A 524 14.48 18.53 -30.74
CA LYS A 524 14.50 19.88 -31.29
C LYS A 524 13.32 20.13 -32.23
N LEU A 525 12.87 21.38 -32.31
CA LEU A 525 11.96 21.89 -33.35
C LEU A 525 12.60 21.75 -34.74
N GLY A 526 13.91 22.02 -34.87
CA GLY A 526 14.63 21.93 -36.13
C GLY A 526 14.31 23.06 -37.11
N VAL A 527 13.98 24.25 -36.59
CA VAL A 527 13.54 25.42 -37.37
C VAL A 527 14.45 26.63 -37.15
N ALA A 528 14.40 27.59 -38.07
CA ALA A 528 15.07 28.88 -37.89
C ALA A 528 14.57 29.58 -36.61
N GLY A 529 15.47 30.24 -35.88
CA GLY A 529 15.16 30.90 -34.60
C GLY A 529 15.03 29.98 -33.38
N GLU A 530 15.18 28.65 -33.52
CA GLU A 530 15.03 27.71 -32.39
C GLU A 530 15.94 28.00 -31.17
N ASN A 531 17.10 28.63 -31.37
CA ASN A 531 18.03 28.97 -30.29
C ASN A 531 17.66 30.27 -29.53
N ASP A 532 16.51 30.88 -29.82
CA ASP A 532 15.98 32.04 -29.09
C ASP A 532 15.73 31.70 -27.61
N GLN A 533 16.06 32.63 -26.69
CA GLN A 533 15.94 32.42 -25.25
C GLN A 533 14.50 32.19 -24.77
N ARG A 534 13.50 32.56 -25.58
CA ARG A 534 12.07 32.27 -25.33
C ARG A 534 11.71 30.81 -25.59
N VAL A 535 12.52 30.06 -26.33
CA VAL A 535 12.30 28.61 -26.55
C VAL A 535 12.83 27.81 -25.35
N ALA A 536 11.96 26.98 -24.78
CA ALA A 536 12.29 26.05 -23.70
C ALA A 536 11.71 24.66 -23.96
N TYR A 537 12.42 23.60 -23.59
CA TYR A 537 11.97 22.20 -23.78
C TYR A 537 11.42 21.56 -22.49
N VAL A 538 11.33 22.35 -21.42
CA VAL A 538 10.85 21.94 -20.09
C VAL A 538 10.10 23.12 -19.48
N MET A 539 8.93 22.85 -18.93
CA MET A 539 8.20 23.77 -18.06
C MET A 539 8.33 23.27 -16.63
N THR A 540 8.87 24.09 -15.73
CA THR A 540 9.07 23.74 -14.31
C THR A 540 8.20 24.55 -13.38
N GLU A 541 8.05 25.85 -13.63
CA GLU A 541 7.33 26.81 -12.77
C GLU A 541 6.26 27.49 -13.64
N PRO A 542 4.99 27.05 -13.60
CA PRO A 542 3.94 27.65 -14.42
C PRO A 542 3.58 29.06 -13.94
N ASP A 543 3.64 29.27 -12.62
CA ASP A 543 3.32 30.49 -11.88
C ASP A 543 4.14 31.72 -12.27
N ARG A 544 5.34 31.53 -12.85
CA ARG A 544 6.17 32.64 -13.37
C ARG A 544 5.64 33.28 -14.66
N TRP A 545 4.69 32.65 -15.34
CA TRP A 545 4.24 33.06 -16.68
C TRP A 545 2.89 33.77 -16.69
N ALA A 546 2.39 34.20 -15.52
CA ALA A 546 1.14 34.97 -15.42
C ALA A 546 1.18 36.25 -16.29
N ASN A 547 0.03 36.59 -16.88
CA ASN A 547 -0.17 37.74 -17.78
C ASN A 547 0.66 37.71 -19.09
N GLN A 548 1.08 36.54 -19.57
CA GLN A 548 1.87 36.39 -20.82
C GLN A 548 1.14 35.60 -21.92
N GLN A 549 1.59 35.80 -23.16
CA GLN A 549 1.21 35.01 -24.33
C GLN A 549 2.19 33.84 -24.52
N LEU A 550 1.66 32.62 -24.46
CA LEU A 550 2.45 31.41 -24.27
C LEU A 550 2.10 30.38 -25.35
N VAL A 551 3.11 29.87 -26.04
CA VAL A 551 2.93 28.80 -27.03
C VAL A 551 3.42 27.48 -26.46
N VAL A 552 2.65 26.41 -26.67
CA VAL A 552 3.06 25.03 -26.33
C VAL A 552 3.07 24.18 -27.60
N VAL A 553 4.24 23.74 -28.06
CA VAL A 553 4.37 22.92 -29.26
C VAL A 553 4.44 21.44 -28.89
N GLY A 554 3.42 20.67 -29.26
CA GLY A 554 3.36 19.23 -29.01
C GLY A 554 1.94 18.71 -28.82
N GLY A 555 1.80 17.39 -28.72
CA GLY A 555 0.49 16.73 -28.57
C GLY A 555 0.58 15.37 -27.88
N GLY A 556 1.47 15.25 -26.90
CA GLY A 556 1.52 14.14 -25.94
C GLY A 556 1.24 14.63 -24.53
N ASP A 557 1.19 13.74 -23.53
CA ASP A 557 0.81 14.09 -22.15
C ASP A 557 1.59 15.29 -21.58
N VAL A 558 2.90 15.37 -21.79
CA VAL A 558 3.71 16.51 -21.29
C VAL A 558 3.27 17.84 -21.91
N ALA A 559 2.87 17.85 -23.19
CA ALA A 559 2.37 19.05 -23.83
C ALA A 559 0.99 19.44 -23.28
N CYS A 560 0.09 18.48 -23.08
CA CYS A 560 -1.21 18.73 -22.46
C CYS A 560 -1.09 19.20 -21.01
N GLU A 561 -0.27 18.53 -20.20
CA GLU A 561 0.01 18.93 -18.81
C GLU A 561 0.61 20.34 -18.73
N THR A 562 1.53 20.69 -19.65
CA THR A 562 2.12 22.03 -19.74
C THR A 562 1.07 23.08 -20.13
N ALA A 563 0.31 22.83 -21.20
CA ALA A 563 -0.72 23.75 -21.69
C ALA A 563 -1.80 24.02 -20.62
N LEU A 564 -2.27 22.98 -19.93
CA LEU A 564 -3.23 23.11 -18.83
C LEU A 564 -2.64 23.88 -17.64
N ALA A 565 -1.43 23.55 -17.20
CA ALA A 565 -0.79 24.23 -16.08
C ALA A 565 -0.54 25.73 -16.34
N LEU A 566 -0.27 26.11 -17.59
CA LEU A 566 -0.12 27.51 -18.00
C LEU A 566 -1.47 28.23 -18.17
N ALA A 567 -2.50 27.55 -18.68
CA ALA A 567 -3.86 28.08 -18.84
C ALA A 567 -4.64 28.20 -17.51
N GLU A 568 -4.14 27.55 -16.45
CA GLU A 568 -4.62 27.73 -15.07
C GLU A 568 -4.03 28.99 -14.39
N GLN A 569 -3.07 29.69 -15.01
CA GLN A 569 -2.44 30.88 -14.42
C GLN A 569 -3.22 32.18 -14.71
N PRO A 570 -3.15 33.20 -13.83
CA PRO A 570 -3.85 34.47 -14.04
C PRO A 570 -3.38 35.19 -15.31
N GLY A 571 -4.33 35.65 -16.12
CA GLY A 571 -4.09 36.52 -17.28
C GLY A 571 -3.33 35.91 -18.45
N THR A 572 -3.06 34.60 -18.47
CA THR A 572 -2.34 33.97 -19.58
C THR A 572 -3.23 33.80 -20.81
N THR A 573 -2.61 33.89 -21.98
CA THR A 573 -3.19 33.41 -23.24
C THR A 573 -2.32 32.26 -23.73
N VAL A 574 -2.89 31.07 -23.92
CA VAL A 574 -2.12 29.88 -24.27
C VAL A 574 -2.58 29.32 -25.61
N SER A 575 -1.64 29.17 -26.57
CA SER A 575 -1.88 28.51 -27.86
C SER A 575 -1.10 27.21 -27.94
N MET A 576 -1.80 26.08 -27.94
CA MET A 576 -1.23 24.75 -28.09
C MET A 576 -1.18 24.35 -29.57
N LEU A 577 0.01 24.15 -30.10
CA LEU A 577 0.26 23.85 -31.52
C LEU A 577 0.60 22.38 -31.70
N TYR A 578 -0.15 21.67 -32.55
CA TYR A 578 0.10 20.27 -32.84
C TYR A 578 -0.06 19.94 -34.32
N ARG A 579 0.99 19.35 -34.91
CA ARG A 579 1.03 18.93 -36.32
C ARG A 579 0.02 17.83 -36.72
N GLY A 580 -0.54 17.11 -35.75
CA GLY A 580 -1.52 16.07 -36.03
C GLY A 580 -2.95 16.63 -36.14
N SER A 581 -3.82 15.93 -36.86
CA SER A 581 -5.23 16.28 -37.02
C SER A 581 -6.09 15.99 -35.77
N SER A 582 -5.58 15.22 -34.80
CA SER A 582 -6.25 14.97 -33.52
C SER A 582 -5.25 14.54 -32.43
N LEU A 583 -5.53 14.88 -31.17
CA LEU A 583 -4.71 14.52 -30.00
C LEU A 583 -4.87 13.04 -29.63
N SER A 584 -4.46 12.10 -30.48
CA SER A 584 -4.60 10.66 -30.21
C SER A 584 -3.63 10.12 -29.15
N ARG A 585 -2.47 10.76 -28.96
CA ARG A 585 -1.36 10.27 -28.11
C ARG A 585 -1.50 10.46 -26.59
N PRO A 586 -2.08 11.56 -26.05
CA PRO A 586 -2.20 11.75 -24.60
C PRO A 586 -3.21 10.78 -23.98
N LYS A 587 -3.08 10.55 -22.67
CA LYS A 587 -4.07 9.79 -21.89
C LYS A 587 -5.46 10.42 -21.99
N PRO A 588 -6.56 9.62 -22.01
CA PRO A 588 -7.92 10.14 -22.18
C PRO A 588 -8.28 11.33 -21.29
N GLY A 589 -7.97 11.27 -19.99
CA GLY A 589 -8.26 12.39 -19.07
C GLY A 589 -7.51 13.69 -19.36
N ASN A 590 -6.31 13.64 -19.94
CA ASN A 590 -5.60 14.83 -20.41
C ASN A 590 -6.24 15.40 -21.68
N ARG A 591 -6.79 14.54 -22.56
CA ARG A 591 -7.54 14.97 -23.75
C ARG A 591 -8.87 15.63 -23.37
N GLU A 592 -9.59 15.03 -22.44
CA GLU A 592 -10.85 15.54 -21.89
C GLU A 592 -10.64 16.93 -21.26
N ARG A 593 -9.61 17.12 -20.42
CA ARG A 593 -9.26 18.43 -19.84
C ARG A 593 -8.86 19.47 -20.89
N ILE A 594 -8.13 19.10 -21.94
CA ILE A 594 -7.79 20.02 -23.04
C ILE A 594 -9.04 20.45 -23.80
N ALA A 595 -9.95 19.52 -24.12
CA ALA A 595 -11.21 19.86 -24.79
C ALA A 595 -12.07 20.80 -23.93
N GLU A 596 -12.14 20.57 -22.62
CA GLU A 596 -12.81 21.47 -21.67
C GLU A 596 -12.15 22.86 -21.62
N ALA A 597 -10.83 22.95 -21.55
CA ALA A 597 -10.10 24.22 -21.53
C ALA A 597 -10.31 25.04 -22.83
N VAL A 598 -10.37 24.36 -23.98
CA VAL A 598 -10.72 24.97 -25.28
C VAL A 598 -12.16 25.47 -25.29
N GLN A 599 -13.11 24.66 -24.81
CA GLN A 599 -14.52 25.06 -24.72
C GLN A 599 -14.74 26.25 -23.77
N GLN A 600 -13.93 26.35 -22.70
CA GLN A 600 -13.93 27.47 -21.76
C GLN A 600 -13.17 28.71 -22.27
N GLY A 601 -12.56 28.67 -23.47
CA GLY A 601 -11.78 29.79 -24.02
C GLY A 601 -10.45 30.06 -23.31
N LYS A 602 -10.00 29.16 -22.42
CA LYS A 602 -8.73 29.30 -21.67
C LYS A 602 -7.51 28.86 -22.48
N LEU A 603 -7.73 28.12 -23.56
CA LEU A 603 -6.69 27.50 -24.38
C LEU A 603 -7.12 27.53 -25.85
N GLU A 604 -6.28 28.04 -26.73
CA GLU A 604 -6.42 27.82 -28.17
C GLU A 604 -5.71 26.51 -28.54
N LEU A 605 -6.35 25.64 -29.34
CA LEU A 605 -5.74 24.41 -29.85
C LEU A 605 -5.68 24.46 -31.38
N VAL A 606 -4.47 24.58 -31.92
CA VAL A 606 -4.21 24.64 -33.37
C VAL A 606 -3.73 23.27 -33.85
N LEU A 607 -4.61 22.56 -34.56
CA LEU A 607 -4.35 21.24 -35.15
C LEU A 607 -3.84 21.37 -36.58
N GLY A 608 -3.07 20.37 -37.04
CA GLY A 608 -2.38 20.44 -38.33
C GLY A 608 -1.29 21.52 -38.40
N ALA A 609 -0.84 22.04 -37.24
CA ALA A 609 0.13 23.13 -37.15
C ALA A 609 1.55 22.65 -37.49
N ASP A 610 2.08 23.08 -38.62
CA ASP A 610 3.46 22.86 -39.05
C ASP A 610 4.30 24.11 -38.80
N VAL A 611 5.12 24.08 -37.74
CA VAL A 611 5.98 25.19 -37.32
C VAL A 611 7.09 25.41 -38.35
N LYS A 612 7.27 26.65 -38.81
CA LYS A 612 8.24 27.03 -39.85
C LYS A 612 9.46 27.77 -39.31
N ALA A 613 9.25 28.68 -38.36
CA ALA A 613 10.30 29.47 -37.73
C ALA A 613 9.84 30.04 -36.39
N VAL A 614 10.80 30.37 -35.52
CA VAL A 614 10.61 31.30 -34.40
C VAL A 614 11.05 32.68 -34.87
N THR A 615 10.17 33.66 -34.76
CA THR A 615 10.37 35.06 -35.17
C THR A 615 10.64 35.92 -33.93
N PRO A 616 11.18 37.15 -34.06
CA PRO A 616 11.33 38.06 -32.92
C PRO A 616 10.00 38.34 -32.17
N SER A 617 8.86 38.31 -32.88
CA SER A 617 7.52 38.54 -32.33
C SER A 617 6.80 37.27 -31.81
N GLY A 618 7.20 36.08 -32.24
CA GLY A 618 6.55 34.83 -31.80
C GLY A 618 6.94 33.60 -32.61
N ILE A 619 5.95 32.91 -33.16
CA ILE A 619 6.15 31.66 -33.91
C ILE A 619 5.37 31.66 -35.22
N GLN A 620 6.07 31.41 -36.33
CA GLN A 620 5.48 31.25 -37.64
C GLN A 620 5.15 29.77 -37.87
N LEU A 621 3.93 29.52 -38.35
CA LEU A 621 3.42 28.18 -38.64
C LEU A 621 2.57 28.20 -39.91
N ALA A 622 2.26 27.03 -40.43
CA ALA A 622 1.22 26.84 -41.43
C ALA A 622 0.19 25.80 -40.96
N THR A 623 -1.08 25.98 -41.35
CA THR A 623 -2.10 24.92 -41.28
C THR A 623 -2.70 24.66 -42.66
N PRO A 624 -3.24 23.46 -42.93
CA PRO A 624 -3.94 23.17 -44.18
C PRO A 624 -5.11 24.11 -44.49
N GLN A 625 -5.72 24.70 -43.45
CA GLN A 625 -6.91 25.56 -43.58
C GLN A 625 -6.56 27.05 -43.78
N ARG A 626 -5.49 27.55 -43.15
CA ARG A 626 -5.15 28.99 -43.12
C ARG A 626 -3.93 29.36 -43.96
N GLY A 627 -3.16 28.38 -44.44
CA GLY A 627 -1.84 28.65 -45.01
C GLY A 627 -0.87 29.12 -43.93
N ALA A 628 0.10 29.96 -44.27
CA ALA A 628 1.10 30.49 -43.35
C ALA A 628 0.59 31.69 -42.54
N PHE A 629 0.85 31.71 -41.24
CA PHE A 629 0.55 32.81 -40.32
C PHE A 629 1.48 32.78 -39.10
N GLU A 630 1.36 33.80 -38.24
CA GLU A 630 2.16 33.94 -37.03
C GLU A 630 1.25 34.03 -35.79
N ILE A 631 1.71 33.47 -34.68
CA ILE A 631 1.13 33.63 -33.34
C ILE A 631 2.18 34.33 -32.48
N PRO A 632 1.88 35.49 -31.85
CA PRO A 632 2.80 36.15 -30.94
C PRO A 632 3.12 35.28 -29.72
N ALA A 633 4.34 35.37 -29.19
CA ALA A 633 4.74 34.57 -28.03
C ALA A 633 5.85 35.22 -27.20
N ASP A 634 5.57 35.42 -25.92
CA ASP A 634 6.55 35.80 -24.89
C ASP A 634 7.39 34.57 -24.50
N LYS A 635 6.79 33.38 -24.51
CA LYS A 635 7.49 32.10 -24.24
C LYS A 635 6.95 30.95 -25.11
N ILE A 636 7.86 30.08 -25.54
CA ILE A 636 7.56 28.91 -26.39
C ILE A 636 8.06 27.64 -25.69
N PHE A 637 7.14 26.73 -25.35
CA PHE A 637 7.44 25.44 -24.74
C PHE A 637 7.40 24.31 -25.77
N ALA A 638 8.56 23.85 -26.23
CA ALA A 638 8.73 22.77 -27.19
C ALA A 638 8.64 21.38 -26.53
N CYS A 639 7.42 20.95 -26.20
CA CYS A 639 7.10 19.67 -25.56
C CYS A 639 7.10 18.47 -26.55
N LEU A 640 8.16 18.35 -27.35
CA LEU A 640 8.25 17.41 -28.48
C LEU A 640 8.61 15.97 -28.09
N GLY A 641 8.82 15.70 -26.80
CA GLY A 641 9.32 14.43 -26.27
C GLY A 641 10.84 14.28 -26.44
N GLY A 642 11.38 13.15 -25.99
CA GLY A 642 12.81 12.85 -26.09
C GLY A 642 13.17 11.90 -27.24
N ASN A 643 14.44 11.89 -27.60
CA ASN A 643 15.08 10.79 -28.34
C ASN A 643 15.63 9.78 -27.32
N PRO A 644 15.19 8.50 -27.32
CA PRO A 644 15.76 7.47 -26.47
C PRO A 644 17.29 7.35 -26.67
N PRO A 645 18.05 6.95 -25.65
CA PRO A 645 19.51 6.86 -25.73
C PRO A 645 20.02 5.68 -26.59
N THR A 646 19.16 5.01 -27.38
CA THR A 646 19.52 3.81 -28.16
C THR A 646 20.73 4.02 -29.06
N LYS A 647 20.82 5.16 -29.78
CA LYS A 647 22.00 5.51 -30.59
C LYS A 647 23.30 5.60 -29.76
N PHE A 648 23.22 6.11 -28.54
CA PHE A 648 24.36 6.18 -27.62
C PHE A 648 24.76 4.78 -27.13
N LEU A 649 23.78 3.95 -26.74
CA LEU A 649 24.01 2.56 -26.33
C LEU A 649 24.71 1.74 -27.44
N SER A 650 24.20 1.79 -28.67
CA SER A 650 24.81 1.08 -29.79
C SER A 650 26.20 1.61 -30.14
N ALA A 651 26.44 2.93 -30.02
CA ALA A 651 27.75 3.54 -30.27
C ALA A 651 28.83 3.14 -29.26
N ILE A 652 28.44 2.65 -28.07
CA ILE A 652 29.36 2.11 -27.04
C ILE A 652 29.35 0.56 -26.99
N GLY A 653 28.74 -0.10 -27.99
CA GLY A 653 28.77 -1.57 -28.15
C GLY A 653 27.67 -2.35 -27.44
N ILE A 654 26.66 -1.67 -26.88
CA ILE A 654 25.53 -2.33 -26.19
C ILE A 654 24.48 -2.75 -27.22
N GLU A 655 24.16 -4.04 -27.26
CA GLU A 655 23.07 -4.57 -28.07
C GLU A 655 21.73 -4.05 -27.55
N VAL A 656 20.90 -3.54 -28.46
CA VAL A 656 19.53 -3.09 -28.17
C VAL A 656 18.57 -4.06 -28.83
N VAL A 657 17.65 -4.60 -28.04
CA VAL A 657 16.66 -5.60 -28.43
C VAL A 657 15.27 -4.97 -28.39
N THR A 658 14.47 -5.24 -29.42
CA THR A 658 13.07 -4.80 -29.51
C THR A 658 12.15 -5.81 -28.84
N PHE A 659 11.49 -5.39 -27.75
CA PHE A 659 10.51 -6.19 -27.02
C PHE A 659 9.09 -5.91 -27.50
N THR A 660 8.32 -6.98 -27.75
CA THR A 660 6.96 -6.99 -28.33
C THR A 660 5.97 -7.78 -27.46
N GLY A 661 6.30 -8.03 -26.19
CA GLY A 661 5.50 -8.84 -25.26
C GLY A 661 6.27 -9.98 -24.58
N GLN A 662 7.59 -10.07 -24.74
CA GLN A 662 8.42 -11.02 -23.99
C GLN A 662 8.46 -10.64 -22.50
N PRO A 663 8.60 -11.62 -21.58
CA PRO A 663 8.79 -11.36 -20.16
C PRO A 663 9.92 -10.38 -19.88
N ALA A 664 9.73 -9.52 -18.87
CA ALA A 664 10.87 -8.92 -18.20
C ALA A 664 11.71 -10.06 -17.58
N ALA A 665 13.03 -10.00 -17.76
CA ALA A 665 13.93 -10.87 -17.00
C ALA A 665 13.69 -10.64 -15.50
N ALA A 666 13.66 -11.74 -14.74
CA ALA A 666 13.28 -11.76 -13.33
C ALA A 666 14.50 -11.61 -12.41
#